data_AF-A0A815JGL3-F1
#
_entry.id   AF-A0A815JGL3-F1
#
_cell.length_a   1.000
_cell.length_b   1.000
_cell.length_c   1.000
_cell.angle_alpha   90.00
_cell.angle_beta   90.00
_cell.angle_gamma   90.00
#
_symmetry.space_group_name_H-M   'P 1'
#
loop_
_entity.id
_entity.type
_entity.pdbx_description
1 polymer ?
#
loop_
_entity_poly.entity_id
_entity_poly.type
_entity_poly.pdbx_seq_one_letter_code
_entity_poly.pdbx_strand_id
1 'polypeptide(L)'
;MSVYCTGTFIGQRVIDASVSIDIIEQNSLKFTLSFTPTKRYPSAFGAGFYDNDPKISSSSIIHGTYDSVTQQASLIEMMNGTVMYEYQCKLTVDKTVGTTYLHGTWKSLINSNIFGKLVMISEPDSISHCLSGIWTGEAQPAVELADFFIPVNPIRWCATLFRINNDTWQMFGSGYFNDSADIPNQPLLFFSLDGKGTLDDMNIIKKYATIEYNVEYRGKISKCETDTYIFTGNWSNAQAGSYGSFQAEQCQLNPMFTYRLDICICAVCTNILNPGDNRWFCAPCHFTTCPGCNLNDVAMAHSHKLVPHILPTQQRAHGSTSVELINNAFHVFGSSPFISFRNRESGQLVWLTYNDMSSKCYALAKYWKQFLLNINQNVRPFIMLLADTSPAYIASLLAGLLCQAVLVPTNGALQVDALTHILSTTDPSIIIVGEQYFDKISSILVPKSSRLIMTISQKEEQFQPVTSILKDSISLTTALELGVKVQNDILSNSPLSNDTISAILSTSGSTGHPKGAIFTEDLLVPTDTFTLISPFIRIDYQPFDPVLVLSLMSTIQYGSSRGLTNLKDMWDDIRDIRPTSLGLSPAIWTFLYKIYLRKLTGHATDEQRENAAREMQQSLGGRVISGTSGGGSISPSVLSFIRNVLKIDVVNMYGCRECGNISRDGVLYPGVDVKLIPVPDLELDGETEGEICIHSPRMISGYWGLDNHSSFINIDGKRYYKTGDIGILTQRTLKLFDRSGTMIKNSLAEWISPVKIENILEQLPEISSAFILGDSSCTYVAAIVCPSEIGRTLNESEMLQLIRFYGAHCGLRGSEIPQCIYIERDIIWNEINGLMKEKKCRTALMKHYSQVKTDLFHQENIQEHVKNLDLNIEFVSILENVLNRSLKGHINGGNTFLEIGADSLAVARLCKVYHERDIPLNPSTVYNYQLNHLEEILLKKRIIYNEIIIDIDWKKEYQIPDRIKNLIRKSSNPRKTNILVTGCTGFLGPLLISEIFNKTDSSVVIYCLIRANDIKHAQQRLEQDLQKCERFSSIDWTRIRCIVGDVSKENLGLTQDFYNDLTQQIGLIYHNASIVNLQVPYKVLKESNVFGTLNCLEFAVKSNARLIYTSSTASLSGLIDFKEDSNGWITLASNDMNL
;
A
#
# COMPACT_ATOMS: atom_id res chain seq x y z
N MET A 1 -25.43 2.67 3.04
CA MET A 1 -26.14 1.64 3.84
C MET A 1 -25.08 0.71 4.40
N SER A 2 -24.68 0.94 5.64
CA SER A 2 -23.98 -0.03 6.50
C SER A 2 -24.92 -1.23 6.74
N VAL A 3 -24.42 -2.43 7.04
CA VAL A 3 -25.22 -3.58 7.49
C VAL A 3 -24.54 -4.07 8.76
N TYR A 4 -25.10 -4.16 9.98
CA TYR A 4 -26.45 -4.38 10.52
C TYR A 4 -26.99 -5.81 10.40
N CYS A 5 -26.40 -6.78 11.12
CA CYS A 5 -27.13 -7.91 11.72
C CYS A 5 -26.22 -8.71 12.66
N THR A 6 -26.59 -8.82 13.94
CA THR A 6 -26.22 -9.95 14.81
C THR A 6 -27.51 -10.68 15.14
N GLY A 7 -27.57 -11.99 14.95
CA GLY A 7 -28.76 -12.75 15.31
C GLY A 7 -28.63 -14.24 15.00
N THR A 8 -29.59 -15.00 15.53
CA THR A 8 -29.75 -16.42 15.24
C THR A 8 -30.48 -16.55 13.90
N PHE A 9 -29.88 -17.26 12.95
CA PHE A 9 -30.48 -17.62 11.67
C PHE A 9 -30.86 -19.10 11.68
N ILE A 10 -32.12 -19.39 11.41
CA ILE A 10 -32.63 -20.77 11.33
C ILE A 10 -33.09 -21.04 9.91
N GLY A 11 -32.71 -22.20 9.36
CA GLY A 11 -33.12 -22.59 8.02
C GLY A 11 -32.75 -24.02 7.67
N GLN A 12 -32.83 -24.34 6.39
CA GLN A 12 -32.59 -25.70 5.89
C GLN A 12 -31.78 -25.66 4.60
N ARG A 13 -30.87 -26.64 4.45
CA ARG A 13 -30.25 -26.97 3.16
C ARG A 13 -31.22 -27.83 2.37
N VAL A 14 -31.63 -27.35 1.20
CA VAL A 14 -32.46 -28.09 0.25
C VAL A 14 -31.55 -28.62 -0.86
N ILE A 15 -31.54 -29.92 -1.11
CA ILE A 15 -30.77 -30.54 -2.19
C ILE A 15 -31.57 -30.44 -3.49
N ASP A 16 -30.93 -30.06 -4.61
CA ASP A 16 -31.59 -30.06 -5.92
C ASP A 16 -31.81 -31.51 -6.41
N ALA A 17 -33.07 -31.85 -6.65
CA ALA A 17 -33.54 -33.22 -6.87
C ALA A 17 -33.02 -33.84 -8.18
N SER A 18 -31.85 -34.47 -8.12
CA SER A 18 -31.36 -35.45 -9.11
C SER A 18 -30.51 -36.57 -8.50
N VAL A 19 -30.42 -36.64 -7.17
CA VAL A 19 -29.67 -37.65 -6.42
C VAL A 19 -30.68 -38.48 -5.61
N SER A 20 -30.68 -39.80 -5.74
CA SER A 20 -31.52 -40.72 -4.96
C SER A 20 -31.05 -40.73 -3.50
N ILE A 21 -31.95 -40.44 -2.56
CA ILE A 21 -31.63 -40.24 -1.15
C ILE A 21 -32.22 -41.37 -0.30
N ASP A 22 -31.36 -42.24 0.24
CA ASP A 22 -31.64 -43.05 1.46
C ASP A 22 -30.98 -42.43 2.71
N ILE A 23 -30.66 -41.14 2.66
CA ILE A 23 -30.13 -40.35 3.78
C ILE A 23 -30.95 -39.05 3.87
N ILE A 24 -32.29 -39.15 3.99
CA ILE A 24 -33.12 -38.05 4.49
C ILE A 24 -33.25 -38.30 5.99
N GLU A 25 -32.24 -37.88 6.74
CA GLU A 25 -32.46 -37.40 8.10
C GLU A 25 -32.27 -35.88 8.07
N GLN A 26 -33.40 -35.19 8.21
CA GLN A 26 -33.61 -33.80 8.57
C GLN A 26 -32.34 -32.98 8.92
N ASN A 27 -31.88 -32.12 8.00
CA ASN A 27 -30.84 -31.12 8.25
C ASN A 27 -31.46 -29.74 8.50
N SER A 28 -32.21 -29.59 9.58
CA SER A 28 -32.48 -28.26 10.15
C SER A 28 -31.16 -27.67 10.65
N LEU A 29 -30.83 -26.48 10.17
CA LEU A 29 -29.62 -25.75 10.52
C LEU A 29 -29.98 -24.54 11.36
N LYS A 30 -29.29 -24.38 12.48
CA LYS A 30 -29.31 -23.16 13.28
C LYS A 30 -27.90 -22.58 13.30
N PHE A 31 -27.72 -21.38 12.77
CA PHE A 31 -26.47 -20.65 12.80
C PHE A 31 -26.62 -19.36 13.57
N THR A 32 -25.69 -19.07 14.47
CA THR A 32 -25.47 -17.68 14.88
C THR A 32 -24.63 -17.02 13.80
N LEU A 33 -25.01 -15.86 13.26
CA LEU A 33 -24.15 -15.13 12.31
C LEU A 33 -23.95 -13.69 12.79
N SER A 34 -22.69 -13.28 12.82
CA SER A 34 -22.30 -11.89 13.02
C SER A 34 -21.54 -11.38 11.79
N PHE A 35 -22.06 -10.31 11.19
CA PHE A 35 -21.45 -9.71 10.00
C PHE A 35 -20.60 -8.48 10.34
N THR A 36 -19.32 -8.46 9.94
CA THR A 36 -18.40 -7.32 10.19
C THR A 36 -18.04 -6.59 8.88
N PRO A 37 -17.78 -5.26 8.85
CA PRO A 37 -17.57 -4.56 7.58
C PRO A 37 -16.10 -4.40 7.14
N THR A 38 -15.13 -5.01 7.82
CA THR A 38 -13.72 -4.78 7.47
C THR A 38 -13.24 -5.74 6.38
N LYS A 39 -12.91 -5.21 5.19
CA LYS A 39 -12.28 -5.95 4.07
C LYS A 39 -10.94 -6.65 4.40
N ARG A 40 -10.42 -6.52 5.63
CA ARG A 40 -9.13 -7.12 6.05
C ARG A 40 -9.29 -8.51 6.67
N TYR A 41 -10.50 -8.95 7.06
CA TYR A 41 -10.72 -10.28 7.67
C TYR A 41 -12.12 -10.82 7.30
N PRO A 42 -12.36 -12.15 7.35
CA PRO A 42 -13.69 -12.70 7.11
C PRO A 42 -14.73 -12.00 8.00
N SER A 43 -15.88 -11.73 7.41
CA SER A 43 -16.94 -10.85 7.89
C SER A 43 -18.24 -11.58 8.14
N ALA A 44 -18.20 -12.88 8.40
CA ALA A 44 -19.31 -13.67 8.92
C ALA A 44 -18.73 -14.72 9.87
N PHE A 45 -19.22 -14.81 11.10
CA PHE A 45 -18.80 -15.82 12.07
C PHE A 45 -20.00 -16.53 12.67
N GLY A 46 -19.94 -17.86 12.75
CA GLY A 46 -21.04 -18.65 13.28
C GLY A 46 -20.72 -20.07 13.70
N ALA A 47 -21.59 -20.62 14.54
CA ALA A 47 -21.58 -22.02 14.97
C ALA A 47 -22.89 -22.70 14.55
N GLY A 48 -22.82 -23.95 14.11
CA GLY A 48 -23.97 -24.75 13.68
C GLY A 48 -24.42 -25.80 14.69
N PHE A 49 -25.74 -25.97 14.82
CA PHE A 49 -26.36 -27.06 15.58
C PHE A 49 -27.21 -27.96 14.67
N TYR A 50 -27.10 -29.28 14.86
CA TYR A 50 -27.93 -30.30 14.22
C TYR A 50 -28.87 -30.89 15.27
N ASP A 51 -30.19 -30.73 15.09
CA ASP A 51 -31.21 -30.95 16.14
C ASP A 51 -31.42 -32.43 16.56
N ASN A 52 -30.72 -33.41 15.97
CA ASN A 52 -31.14 -34.82 16.06
C ASN A 52 -30.17 -35.84 16.70
N ASP A 53 -29.02 -35.46 17.27
CA ASP A 53 -28.26 -36.41 18.12
C ASP A 53 -27.55 -35.72 19.31
N PRO A 54 -28.02 -35.94 20.55
CA PRO A 54 -27.35 -35.47 21.77
C PRO A 54 -25.91 -35.99 21.94
N LYS A 55 -25.50 -36.99 21.15
CA LYS A 55 -24.15 -37.58 21.16
C LYS A 55 -23.20 -36.98 20.12
N ILE A 56 -23.70 -36.16 19.18
CA ILE A 56 -22.87 -35.50 18.16
C ILE A 56 -22.64 -34.05 18.60
N SER A 57 -21.66 -33.85 19.49
CA SER A 57 -21.18 -32.53 19.92
C SER A 57 -20.26 -31.90 18.87
N SER A 58 -20.69 -31.77 17.62
CA SER A 58 -19.85 -31.20 16.57
C SER A 58 -20.20 -29.74 16.33
N SER A 59 -19.42 -28.84 16.91
CA SER A 59 -19.45 -27.42 16.55
C SER A 59 -18.82 -27.24 15.16
N SER A 60 -19.62 -26.85 14.18
CA SER A 60 -19.12 -26.44 12.87
C SER A 60 -18.74 -24.97 12.90
N ILE A 61 -17.51 -24.63 12.51
CA ILE A 61 -17.04 -23.24 12.39
C ILE A 61 -17.49 -22.72 11.02
N ILE A 62 -18.26 -21.64 11.00
CA ILE A 62 -18.61 -20.94 9.77
C ILE A 62 -17.86 -19.63 9.74
N HIS A 63 -17.09 -19.43 8.69
CA HIS A 63 -16.43 -18.17 8.42
C HIS A 63 -16.49 -17.81 6.94
N GLY A 64 -16.44 -16.53 6.61
CA GLY A 64 -16.59 -16.13 5.22
C GLY A 64 -16.50 -14.64 4.99
N THR A 65 -16.57 -14.20 3.74
CA THR A 65 -16.58 -12.77 3.40
C THR A 65 -18.00 -12.33 3.08
N TYR A 66 -18.45 -11.28 3.74
CA TYR A 66 -19.65 -10.53 3.44
C TYR A 66 -19.31 -9.18 2.80
N ASP A 67 -19.93 -8.91 1.66
CA ASP A 67 -19.91 -7.63 0.97
C ASP A 67 -21.22 -6.89 1.28
N SER A 68 -21.12 -5.87 2.14
CA SER A 68 -22.26 -5.06 2.54
C SER A 68 -22.87 -4.24 1.40
N VAL A 69 -22.17 -4.05 0.27
CA VAL A 69 -22.66 -3.30 -0.89
C VAL A 69 -23.55 -4.18 -1.76
N THR A 70 -23.10 -5.40 -2.07
CA THR A 70 -23.87 -6.36 -2.88
C THR A 70 -24.83 -7.21 -2.04
N GLN A 71 -24.71 -7.12 -0.71
CA GLN A 71 -25.34 -7.99 0.28
C GLN A 71 -24.97 -9.47 0.08
N GLN A 72 -23.86 -9.77 -0.60
CA GLN A 72 -23.44 -11.14 -0.86
C GLN A 72 -22.51 -11.65 0.25
N ALA A 73 -22.70 -12.90 0.66
CA ALA A 73 -21.87 -13.60 1.62
C ALA A 73 -21.31 -14.87 0.99
N SER A 74 -20.00 -15.01 0.97
CA SER A 74 -19.29 -16.26 0.63
C SER A 74 -18.82 -16.91 1.93
N LEU A 75 -19.44 -18.02 2.34
CA LEU A 75 -19.17 -18.68 3.62
C LEU A 75 -18.56 -20.07 3.42
N ILE A 76 -17.75 -20.50 4.37
CA ILE A 76 -17.15 -21.83 4.45
C ILE A 76 -17.50 -22.40 5.81
N GLU A 77 -18.05 -23.61 5.83
CA GLU A 77 -18.27 -24.39 7.04
C GLU A 77 -17.19 -25.45 7.18
N MET A 78 -16.53 -25.43 8.35
CA MET A 78 -15.52 -26.39 8.75
C MET A 78 -16.01 -27.22 9.93
N MET A 79 -15.73 -28.50 9.92
CA MET A 79 -16.00 -29.42 11.02
C MET A 79 -14.68 -30.12 11.37
N ASN A 80 -14.24 -29.99 12.62
CA ASN A 80 -12.95 -30.54 13.09
C ASN A 80 -11.76 -30.18 12.17
N GLY A 81 -11.67 -28.92 11.74
CA GLY A 81 -10.60 -28.42 10.85
C GLY A 81 -10.72 -28.84 9.38
N THR A 82 -11.72 -29.63 9.00
CA THR A 82 -11.98 -30.02 7.61
C THR A 82 -13.08 -29.17 7.01
N VAL A 83 -12.84 -28.61 5.82
CA VAL A 83 -13.86 -27.85 5.10
C VAL A 83 -14.92 -28.79 4.53
N MET A 84 -16.17 -28.62 4.98
CA MET A 84 -17.29 -29.50 4.64
C MET A 84 -18.15 -28.92 3.51
N TYR A 85 -18.48 -27.63 3.62
CA TYR A 85 -19.44 -26.96 2.74
C TYR A 85 -18.99 -25.54 2.39
N GLU A 86 -19.29 -25.10 1.17
CA GLU A 86 -19.15 -23.71 0.74
C GLU A 86 -20.53 -23.14 0.43
N TYR A 87 -20.78 -21.89 0.83
CA TYR A 87 -22.02 -21.17 0.64
C TYR A 87 -21.78 -19.89 -0.14
N GLN A 88 -22.70 -19.59 -1.05
CA GLN A 88 -22.77 -18.33 -1.76
C GLN A 88 -24.18 -17.78 -1.57
N CYS A 89 -24.31 -16.80 -0.68
CA CYS A 89 -25.57 -16.33 -0.13
C CYS A 89 -25.76 -14.84 -0.35
N LYS A 90 -27.00 -14.39 -0.21
CA LYS A 90 -27.40 -12.99 -0.19
C LYS A 90 -28.22 -12.73 1.06
N LEU A 91 -27.91 -11.64 1.75
CA LEU A 91 -28.67 -11.14 2.89
C LEU A 91 -29.75 -10.18 2.38
N THR A 92 -31.01 -10.43 2.69
CA THR A 92 -32.14 -9.56 2.32
C THR A 92 -32.99 -9.25 3.54
N VAL A 93 -33.62 -8.07 3.58
CA VAL A 93 -34.48 -7.66 4.70
C VAL A 93 -35.87 -7.40 4.17
N ASP A 94 -36.86 -8.10 4.71
CA ASP A 94 -38.27 -7.77 4.47
C ASP A 94 -38.67 -6.61 5.36
N LYS A 95 -38.83 -5.44 4.76
CA LYS A 95 -39.14 -4.19 5.46
C LYS A 95 -40.55 -4.13 6.03
N THR A 96 -41.46 -5.03 5.63
CA THR A 96 -42.85 -5.05 6.10
C THR A 96 -43.00 -5.77 7.44
N VAL A 97 -42.22 -6.83 7.65
CA VAL A 97 -42.22 -7.65 8.87
C VAL A 97 -40.94 -7.51 9.70
N GLY A 98 -39.92 -6.79 9.20
CA GLY A 98 -38.65 -6.55 9.90
C GLY A 98 -37.73 -7.77 9.98
N THR A 99 -38.01 -8.82 9.22
CA THR A 99 -37.28 -10.09 9.22
C THR A 99 -36.13 -10.07 8.21
N THR A 100 -34.97 -10.59 8.61
CA THR A 100 -33.79 -10.72 7.74
C THR A 100 -33.68 -12.15 7.22
N TYR A 101 -33.33 -12.32 5.96
CA TYR A 101 -33.16 -13.60 5.29
C TYR A 101 -31.72 -13.74 4.79
N LEU A 102 -31.12 -14.90 4.99
CA LEU A 102 -29.88 -15.29 4.30
C LEU A 102 -30.21 -16.44 3.36
N HIS A 103 -30.13 -16.19 2.05
CA HIS A 103 -30.54 -17.18 1.06
C HIS A 103 -29.55 -17.26 -0.10
N GLY A 104 -29.36 -18.45 -0.67
CA GLY A 104 -28.38 -18.66 -1.72
C GLY A 104 -28.20 -20.13 -2.07
N THR A 105 -26.98 -20.47 -2.50
CA THR A 105 -26.59 -21.83 -2.87
C THR A 105 -25.51 -22.35 -1.96
N TRP A 106 -25.45 -23.66 -1.79
CA TRP A 106 -24.38 -24.35 -1.09
C TRP A 106 -23.91 -25.57 -1.88
N LYS A 107 -22.66 -25.98 -1.68
CA LYS A 107 -22.10 -27.23 -2.22
C LYS A 107 -21.26 -27.94 -1.17
N SER A 108 -21.27 -29.27 -1.20
CA SER A 108 -20.35 -30.08 -0.41
C SER A 108 -18.98 -30.10 -1.07
N LEU A 109 -17.94 -29.89 -0.27
CA LEU A 109 -16.54 -30.00 -0.70
C LEU A 109 -15.96 -31.40 -0.45
N ILE A 110 -16.73 -32.28 0.19
CA ILE A 110 -16.39 -33.71 0.38
C ILE A 110 -17.02 -34.57 -0.71
N ASN A 111 -18.23 -34.23 -1.16
CA ASN A 111 -18.90 -34.90 -2.26
C ASN A 111 -19.39 -33.87 -3.29
N SER A 112 -18.65 -33.73 -4.38
CA SER A 112 -18.93 -32.74 -5.43
C SER A 112 -20.29 -32.89 -6.09
N ASN A 113 -20.96 -34.03 -5.93
CA ASN A 113 -22.30 -34.28 -6.49
C ASN A 113 -23.43 -33.78 -5.58
N ILE A 114 -23.13 -33.26 -4.39
CA ILE A 114 -24.13 -32.77 -3.44
C ILE A 114 -24.06 -31.24 -3.38
N PHE A 115 -25.11 -30.60 -3.87
CA PHE A 115 -25.29 -29.15 -3.83
C PHE A 115 -26.79 -28.81 -3.79
N GLY A 116 -27.10 -27.55 -3.51
CA GLY A 116 -28.48 -27.09 -3.57
C GLY A 116 -28.64 -25.67 -3.04
N LYS A 117 -29.83 -25.38 -2.53
CA LYS A 117 -30.23 -24.05 -2.05
C LYS A 117 -30.23 -23.99 -0.54
N LEU A 118 -29.88 -22.81 -0.02
CA LEU A 118 -29.98 -22.46 1.40
C LEU A 118 -30.97 -21.31 1.52
N VAL A 119 -31.89 -21.42 2.48
CA VAL A 119 -32.69 -20.28 2.93
C VAL A 119 -32.72 -20.33 4.46
N MET A 120 -32.34 -19.22 5.09
CA MET A 120 -32.37 -19.04 6.52
C MET A 120 -33.05 -17.72 6.86
N ILE A 121 -33.71 -17.70 8.00
CA ILE A 121 -34.51 -16.60 8.50
C ILE A 121 -33.93 -16.20 9.85
N SER A 122 -33.76 -14.90 10.07
CA SER A 122 -33.35 -14.37 11.37
C SER A 122 -34.49 -14.53 12.37
N GLU A 123 -34.21 -15.16 13.51
CA GLU A 123 -35.11 -15.20 14.65
C GLU A 123 -34.73 -14.12 15.67
N PRO A 124 -35.72 -13.43 16.28
CA PRO A 124 -35.46 -12.56 17.42
C PRO A 124 -34.95 -13.38 18.60
N ASP A 125 -33.93 -12.89 19.29
CA ASP A 125 -33.49 -13.48 20.55
C ASP A 125 -34.62 -13.42 21.58
N SER A 126 -34.87 -14.55 22.24
CA SER A 126 -35.84 -14.65 23.33
C SER A 126 -35.13 -15.04 24.61
N ILE A 127 -35.23 -14.18 25.62
CA ILE A 127 -34.60 -14.34 26.94
C ILE A 127 -34.97 -15.69 27.59
N SER A 128 -36.09 -16.32 27.22
CA SER A 128 -36.49 -17.63 27.75
C SER A 128 -35.75 -18.82 27.13
N HIS A 129 -35.09 -18.66 25.97
CA HIS A 129 -34.57 -19.76 25.14
C HIS A 129 -33.17 -19.54 24.54
N CYS A 130 -32.81 -18.32 24.15
CA CYS A 130 -31.58 -18.04 23.40
C CYS A 130 -31.02 -16.63 23.69
N LEU A 131 -29.71 -16.52 23.89
CA LEU A 131 -28.98 -15.25 24.01
C LEU A 131 -27.80 -15.25 23.03
N SER A 132 -27.92 -14.54 21.92
CA SER A 132 -26.86 -14.43 20.91
C SER A 132 -26.16 -13.08 20.98
N GLY A 133 -24.90 -13.00 20.57
CA GLY A 133 -24.22 -11.70 20.51
C GLY A 133 -22.70 -11.75 20.37
N ILE A 134 -22.12 -10.56 20.34
CA ILE A 134 -20.69 -10.37 20.48
C ILE A 134 -20.39 -10.19 21.96
N TRP A 135 -19.43 -10.96 22.47
CA TRP A 135 -18.92 -10.86 23.83
C TRP A 135 -17.53 -10.24 23.79
N THR A 136 -17.33 -9.17 24.55
CA THR A 136 -16.06 -8.45 24.59
C THR A 136 -15.55 -8.32 26.02
N GLY A 137 -14.24 -8.42 26.20
CA GLY A 137 -13.62 -8.20 27.49
C GLY A 137 -12.15 -8.60 27.49
N GLU A 138 -11.64 -9.09 28.61
CA GLU A 138 -10.22 -9.41 28.79
C GLU A 138 -10.02 -10.63 29.69
N ALA A 139 -8.98 -11.40 29.40
CA ALA A 139 -8.45 -12.49 30.21
C ALA A 139 -7.09 -12.04 30.78
N GLN A 140 -7.05 -11.83 32.09
CA GLN A 140 -5.86 -11.39 32.82
C GLN A 140 -5.13 -12.62 33.39
N PRO A 141 -3.81 -12.74 33.22
CA PRO A 141 -3.04 -13.82 33.86
C PRO A 141 -2.96 -13.62 35.37
N ALA A 142 -2.79 -14.71 36.12
CA ALA A 142 -2.58 -14.69 37.55
C ALA A 142 -1.31 -13.88 37.90
N VAL A 143 -1.36 -13.13 39.00
CA VAL A 143 -0.26 -12.25 39.44
C VAL A 143 1.06 -13.02 39.63
N GLU A 144 0.97 -14.30 40.02
CA GLU A 144 2.11 -15.22 40.17
C GLU A 144 2.86 -15.51 38.86
N LEU A 145 2.26 -15.22 37.70
CA LEU A 145 2.85 -15.44 36.38
C LEU A 145 3.50 -14.17 35.79
N ALA A 146 3.56 -13.07 36.55
CA ALA A 146 4.08 -11.78 36.09
C ALA A 146 5.53 -11.84 35.59
N ASP A 147 6.37 -12.70 36.19
CA ASP A 147 7.78 -12.87 35.83
C ASP A 147 7.98 -13.48 34.43
N PHE A 148 6.93 -14.09 33.85
CA PHE A 148 6.97 -14.76 32.54
C PHE A 148 6.46 -13.89 31.38
N PHE A 149 6.16 -12.60 31.62
CA PHE A 149 5.67 -11.65 30.61
C PHE A 149 4.46 -12.16 29.79
N ILE A 150 3.47 -12.79 30.45
CA ILE A 150 2.24 -13.24 29.80
C ILE A 150 1.34 -12.01 29.55
N PRO A 151 0.97 -11.69 28.29
CA PRO A 151 0.14 -10.52 28.02
C PRO A 151 -1.34 -10.73 28.41
N VAL A 152 -2.04 -9.64 28.69
CA VAL A 152 -3.51 -9.64 28.86
C VAL A 152 -4.15 -9.92 27.51
N ASN A 153 -5.02 -10.92 27.46
CA ASN A 153 -5.64 -11.39 26.23
C ASN A 153 -7.03 -10.78 26.04
N PRO A 154 -7.28 -10.02 24.96
CA PRO A 154 -8.61 -9.49 24.70
C PRO A 154 -9.57 -10.60 24.28
N ILE A 155 -10.73 -10.63 24.92
CA ILE A 155 -11.86 -11.49 24.57
C ILE A 155 -12.70 -10.79 23.49
N ARG A 156 -12.88 -11.47 22.36
CA ARG A 156 -13.79 -11.08 21.27
C ARG A 156 -14.46 -12.32 20.70
N TRP A 157 -15.61 -12.69 21.25
CA TRP A 157 -16.31 -13.91 20.88
C TRP A 157 -17.61 -13.58 20.16
N CYS A 158 -17.89 -14.26 19.05
CA CYS A 158 -19.25 -14.36 18.55
C CYS A 158 -19.84 -15.65 19.10
N ALA A 159 -20.77 -15.54 20.06
CA ALA A 159 -21.25 -16.69 20.80
C ALA A 159 -22.73 -16.61 21.12
N THR A 160 -23.34 -17.77 21.38
CA THR A 160 -24.76 -17.90 21.68
C THR A 160 -24.97 -18.93 22.76
N LEU A 161 -25.80 -18.56 23.74
CA LEU A 161 -26.28 -19.42 24.80
C LEU A 161 -27.67 -19.93 24.47
N PHE A 162 -27.82 -21.25 24.39
CA PHE A 162 -29.09 -21.93 24.23
C PHE A 162 -29.49 -22.59 25.54
N ARG A 163 -30.76 -22.43 25.91
CA ARG A 163 -31.31 -23.12 27.08
C ARG A 163 -31.72 -24.54 26.67
N ILE A 164 -31.06 -25.55 27.23
CA ILE A 164 -31.40 -26.97 26.99
C ILE A 164 -32.62 -27.36 27.83
N ASN A 165 -32.65 -26.95 29.09
CA ASN A 165 -33.75 -27.20 30.03
C ASN A 165 -33.78 -26.07 31.09
N ASN A 166 -34.62 -26.19 32.12
CA ASN A 166 -34.84 -25.11 33.08
C ASN A 166 -33.55 -24.53 33.71
N ASP A 167 -32.52 -25.34 33.97
CA ASP A 167 -31.31 -24.86 34.65
C ASP A 167 -30.03 -25.02 33.83
N THR A 168 -30.06 -25.77 32.72
CA THR A 168 -28.89 -26.07 31.90
C THR A 168 -28.87 -25.25 30.62
N TRP A 169 -27.73 -24.62 30.37
CA TRP A 169 -27.41 -23.83 29.20
C TRP A 169 -26.23 -24.43 28.45
N GLN A 170 -26.20 -24.22 27.14
CA GLN A 170 -25.10 -24.58 26.28
C GLN A 170 -24.65 -23.36 25.50
N MET A 171 -23.35 -23.07 25.52
CA MET A 171 -22.76 -21.95 24.81
C MET A 171 -21.92 -22.46 23.65
N PHE A 172 -22.17 -21.92 22.46
CA PHE A 172 -21.37 -22.17 21.27
C PHE A 172 -20.92 -20.87 20.66
N GLY A 173 -19.73 -20.84 20.07
CA GLY A 173 -19.24 -19.64 19.43
C GLY A 173 -17.96 -19.84 18.63
N SER A 174 -17.46 -18.75 18.08
CA SER A 174 -16.17 -18.70 17.40
C SER A 174 -15.58 -17.29 17.44
N GLY A 175 -14.30 -17.19 17.11
CA GLY A 175 -13.60 -15.90 17.01
C GLY A 175 -12.26 -16.02 16.30
N TYR A 176 -11.62 -14.88 16.09
CA TYR A 176 -10.29 -14.78 15.51
C TYR A 176 -9.53 -13.62 16.15
N PHE A 177 -8.32 -13.87 16.64
CA PHE A 177 -7.46 -12.81 17.18
C PHE A 177 -5.98 -13.21 17.11
N ASN A 178 -5.10 -12.23 17.29
CA ASN A 178 -3.67 -12.48 17.51
C ASN A 178 -3.49 -12.89 18.97
N ASP A 179 -3.40 -14.19 19.22
CA ASP A 179 -3.43 -14.77 20.57
C ASP A 179 -2.04 -15.20 21.04
N SER A 180 -1.12 -14.23 21.08
CA SER A 180 0.30 -14.47 21.35
C SER A 180 0.60 -14.93 22.78
N ALA A 181 -0.34 -14.79 23.72
CA ALA A 181 -0.19 -15.32 25.09
C ALA A 181 -0.48 -16.82 25.16
N ASP A 182 -1.43 -17.31 24.35
CA ASP A 182 -1.78 -18.73 24.30
C ASP A 182 -0.80 -19.48 23.39
N ILE A 183 -0.41 -18.88 22.26
CA ILE A 183 0.48 -19.50 21.25
C ILE A 183 1.49 -18.44 20.73
N PRO A 184 2.78 -18.50 21.14
CA PRO A 184 3.80 -17.56 20.68
C PRO A 184 4.02 -17.58 19.16
N ASN A 185 4.31 -16.42 18.57
CA ASN A 185 4.75 -16.23 17.17
C ASN A 185 3.72 -16.55 16.04
N GLN A 186 2.43 -16.63 16.34
CA GLN A 186 1.37 -16.83 15.32
C GLN A 186 0.42 -15.61 15.26
N PRO A 187 0.45 -14.82 14.17
CA PRO A 187 -0.21 -13.50 14.13
C PRO A 187 -1.73 -13.52 13.98
N LEU A 188 -2.36 -14.70 13.78
CA LEU A 188 -3.82 -14.84 13.67
C LEU A 188 -4.26 -16.30 13.86
N LEU A 189 -5.13 -16.57 14.83
CA LEU A 189 -5.66 -17.91 15.06
C LEU A 189 -7.19 -17.90 15.11
N PHE A 190 -7.82 -18.83 14.39
CA PHE A 190 -9.26 -19.10 14.49
C PHE A 190 -9.52 -20.09 15.63
N PHE A 191 -10.55 -19.83 16.43
CA PHE A 191 -10.96 -20.74 17.50
C PHE A 191 -12.48 -20.93 17.55
N SER A 192 -12.91 -22.08 18.05
CA SER A 192 -14.29 -22.38 18.42
C SER A 192 -14.46 -22.36 19.95
N LEU A 193 -15.65 -22.02 20.40
CA LEU A 193 -16.08 -22.11 21.79
C LEU A 193 -17.17 -23.16 21.90
N ASP A 194 -17.04 -24.05 22.87
CA ASP A 194 -18.05 -25.06 23.19
C ASP A 194 -18.11 -25.22 24.71
N GLY A 195 -19.27 -24.99 25.30
CA GLY A 195 -19.44 -25.01 26.73
C GLY A 195 -20.84 -25.40 27.17
N LYS A 196 -20.96 -25.93 28.38
CA LYS A 196 -22.23 -26.33 28.98
C LYS A 196 -22.18 -26.15 30.48
N GLY A 197 -23.28 -25.71 31.06
CA GLY A 197 -23.37 -25.49 32.51
C GLY A 197 -24.65 -24.78 32.92
N THR A 198 -24.69 -24.33 34.17
CA THR A 198 -25.73 -23.40 34.64
C THR A 198 -25.24 -21.96 34.42
N LEU A 199 -26.11 -20.97 34.60
CA LEU A 199 -25.63 -19.57 34.59
C LEU A 199 -24.68 -19.28 35.77
N ASP A 200 -24.78 -20.02 36.88
CA ASP A 200 -23.88 -19.84 38.03
C ASP A 200 -22.55 -20.61 37.91
N ASP A 201 -22.48 -21.63 37.05
CA ASP A 201 -21.29 -22.46 36.82
C ASP A 201 -21.27 -22.94 35.35
N MET A 202 -20.82 -22.05 34.47
CA MET A 202 -20.64 -22.30 33.05
C MET A 202 -19.18 -22.66 32.78
N ASN A 203 -18.95 -23.78 32.08
CA ASN A 203 -17.63 -24.17 31.59
C ASN A 203 -17.59 -24.13 30.07
N ILE A 204 -16.60 -23.45 29.49
CA ILE A 204 -16.38 -23.28 28.05
C ILE A 204 -14.98 -23.69 27.69
N ILE A 205 -14.84 -24.50 26.65
CA ILE A 205 -13.57 -24.88 26.06
C ILE A 205 -13.39 -24.10 24.76
N LYS A 206 -12.33 -23.30 24.71
CA LYS A 206 -11.82 -22.63 23.51
C LYS A 206 -10.84 -23.55 22.81
N LYS A 207 -11.14 -23.97 21.59
CA LYS A 207 -10.32 -24.88 20.78
C LYS A 207 -9.81 -24.19 19.53
N TYR A 208 -8.52 -24.28 19.25
CA TYR A 208 -7.91 -23.69 18.04
C TYR A 208 -8.05 -24.60 16.82
N ALA A 209 -8.31 -24.03 15.64
CA ALA A 209 -8.63 -24.80 14.44
C ALA A 209 -7.39 -25.48 13.80
N THR A 210 -6.20 -24.94 14.01
CA THR A 210 -4.96 -25.36 13.32
C THR A 210 -3.99 -26.15 14.20
N ILE A 211 -4.24 -26.25 15.51
CA ILE A 211 -3.36 -26.87 16.50
C ILE A 211 -4.24 -27.54 17.57
N GLU A 212 -3.88 -28.73 18.06
CA GLU A 212 -4.57 -29.40 19.20
C GLU A 212 -4.30 -28.67 20.53
N TYR A 213 -4.87 -27.46 20.66
CA TYR A 213 -4.60 -26.53 21.74
C TYR A 213 -5.91 -26.00 22.34
N ASN A 214 -6.07 -26.11 23.66
CA ASN A 214 -7.34 -25.81 24.35
C ASN A 214 -7.15 -24.89 25.56
N VAL A 215 -8.04 -23.90 25.70
CA VAL A 215 -8.12 -23.03 26.88
C VAL A 215 -9.50 -23.17 27.51
N GLU A 216 -9.54 -23.46 28.81
CA GLU A 216 -10.77 -23.64 29.57
C GLU A 216 -11.16 -22.32 30.25
N TYR A 217 -12.43 -21.94 30.17
CA TYR A 217 -13.02 -20.78 30.83
C TYR A 217 -14.18 -21.24 31.70
N ARG A 218 -14.07 -21.07 33.01
CA ARG A 218 -15.11 -21.47 33.96
C ARG A 218 -15.53 -20.30 34.82
N GLY A 219 -16.83 -20.05 34.91
CA GLY A 219 -17.33 -18.88 35.61
C GLY A 219 -18.84 -18.78 35.70
N LYS A 220 -19.30 -17.59 36.10
CA LYS A 220 -20.70 -17.24 36.25
C LYS A 220 -21.12 -16.23 35.20
N ILE A 221 -22.26 -16.46 34.56
CA ILE A 221 -22.96 -15.53 33.70
C ILE A 221 -24.04 -14.84 34.52
N SER A 222 -23.90 -13.54 34.75
CA SER A 222 -24.87 -12.71 35.46
C SER A 222 -25.47 -11.65 34.55
N LYS A 223 -26.69 -11.22 34.87
CA LYS A 223 -27.36 -10.13 34.17
C LYS A 223 -27.03 -8.80 34.86
N CYS A 224 -26.69 -7.78 34.10
CA CYS A 224 -26.42 -6.43 34.58
C CYS A 224 -27.67 -5.55 34.62
N GLU A 225 -27.57 -4.41 35.31
CA GLU A 225 -28.64 -3.41 35.40
C GLU A 225 -29.08 -2.85 34.03
N THR A 226 -28.18 -2.90 33.05
CA THR A 226 -28.35 -2.43 31.67
C THR A 226 -28.96 -3.45 30.72
N ASP A 227 -29.52 -4.56 31.24
CA ASP A 227 -30.11 -5.65 30.44
C ASP A 227 -29.08 -6.42 29.56
N THR A 228 -27.78 -6.18 29.76
CA THR A 228 -26.65 -6.95 29.18
C THR A 228 -26.24 -8.10 30.11
N TYR A 229 -25.53 -9.09 29.58
CA TYR A 229 -25.03 -10.23 30.35
C TYR A 229 -23.50 -10.18 30.44
N ILE A 230 -22.95 -10.51 31.61
CA ILE A 230 -21.51 -10.58 31.85
C ILE A 230 -21.15 -12.00 32.26
N PHE A 231 -20.11 -12.55 31.64
CA PHE A 231 -19.48 -13.80 32.01
C PHE A 231 -18.14 -13.52 32.69
N THR A 232 -18.03 -13.87 33.97
CA THR A 232 -16.83 -13.66 34.78
C THR A 232 -16.39 -14.96 35.41
N GLY A 233 -15.08 -15.16 35.53
CA GLY A 233 -14.55 -16.36 36.15
C GLY A 233 -13.05 -16.49 36.00
N ASN A 234 -12.60 -17.74 35.97
CA ASN A 234 -11.19 -18.08 35.78
C ASN A 234 -11.01 -18.80 34.45
N TRP A 235 -9.86 -18.58 33.85
CA TRP A 235 -9.43 -19.32 32.68
C TRP A 235 -8.15 -20.08 33.00
N SER A 236 -7.94 -21.20 32.32
CA SER A 236 -6.73 -22.01 32.45
C SER A 236 -6.31 -22.58 31.11
N ASN A 237 -5.01 -22.60 30.89
CA ASN A 237 -4.33 -23.24 29.79
C ASN A 237 -3.33 -24.23 30.37
N ALA A 238 -3.78 -25.48 30.53
CA ALA A 238 -2.98 -26.55 31.11
C ALA A 238 -1.73 -26.88 30.27
N GLN A 239 -1.73 -26.61 28.96
CA GLN A 239 -0.63 -26.90 28.06
C GLN A 239 0.50 -25.87 28.16
N ALA A 240 0.18 -24.58 28.35
CA ALA A 240 1.18 -23.54 28.65
C ALA A 240 1.52 -23.42 30.14
N GLY A 241 0.70 -24.00 31.03
CA GLY A 241 0.80 -23.76 32.47
C GLY A 241 0.36 -22.36 32.89
N SER A 242 -0.41 -21.65 32.06
CA SER A 242 -0.92 -20.31 32.35
C SER A 242 -2.38 -20.35 32.80
N TYR A 243 -2.77 -19.42 33.67
CA TYR A 243 -4.13 -19.30 34.18
C TYR A 243 -4.37 -17.89 34.69
N GLY A 244 -5.62 -17.53 34.96
CA GLY A 244 -5.95 -16.26 35.59
C GLY A 244 -7.45 -15.99 35.60
N SER A 245 -7.83 -14.73 35.71
CA SER A 245 -9.23 -14.28 35.74
C SER A 245 -9.67 -13.72 34.39
N PHE A 246 -10.96 -13.76 34.09
CA PHE A 246 -11.50 -13.10 32.92
C PHE A 246 -12.86 -12.47 33.20
N GLN A 247 -13.21 -11.51 32.34
CA GLN A 247 -14.52 -10.91 32.28
C GLN A 247 -14.87 -10.66 30.80
N ALA A 248 -16.08 -11.05 30.39
CA ALA A 248 -16.61 -10.81 29.05
C ALA A 248 -18.06 -10.32 29.13
N GLU A 249 -18.36 -9.18 28.52
CA GLU A 249 -19.70 -8.59 28.48
C GLU A 249 -20.35 -8.78 27.08
N GLN A 250 -21.62 -9.17 27.06
CA GLN A 250 -22.45 -9.26 25.87
C GLN A 250 -22.87 -7.87 25.38
N CYS A 251 -22.47 -7.52 24.16
CA CYS A 251 -22.91 -6.30 23.50
C CYS A 251 -24.33 -6.47 22.92
N GLN A 252 -25.29 -5.65 23.37
CA GLN A 252 -26.58 -5.50 22.67
C GLN A 252 -26.39 -4.61 21.44
N LEU A 253 -26.41 -5.20 20.24
CA LEU A 253 -26.36 -4.44 18.99
C LEU A 253 -27.77 -4.32 18.40
N ASN A 254 -28.37 -3.13 18.53
CA ASN A 254 -29.60 -2.76 17.82
C ASN A 254 -29.27 -2.44 16.35
N PRO A 255 -29.99 -2.97 15.32
CA PRO A 255 -29.56 -2.94 13.92
C PRO A 255 -29.64 -1.57 13.22
N MET A 256 -29.62 -0.43 13.91
CA MET A 256 -29.80 0.86 13.24
C MET A 256 -28.86 2.00 13.66
N PHE A 257 -28.11 1.97 14.77
CA PHE A 257 -27.25 3.11 15.10
C PHE A 257 -25.98 2.72 15.85
N THR A 258 -24.91 3.46 15.54
CA THR A 258 -23.65 3.66 16.28
C THR A 258 -22.61 2.52 16.31
N TYR A 259 -21.53 2.70 15.54
CA TYR A 259 -20.19 2.27 15.94
C TYR A 259 -19.72 3.18 17.09
N ARG A 260 -19.28 2.60 18.21
CA ARG A 260 -18.47 3.31 19.22
C ARG A 260 -16.99 3.20 18.84
N LEU A 261 -16.34 4.35 18.64
CA LEU A 261 -14.96 4.52 18.12
C LEU A 261 -14.21 5.57 18.96
N ASP A 262 -14.10 5.30 20.25
CA ASP A 262 -14.03 6.39 21.22
C ASP A 262 -13.16 6.07 22.46
N ILE A 263 -12.12 5.27 22.27
CA ILE A 263 -11.12 4.93 23.31
C ILE A 263 -9.99 5.97 23.31
N CYS A 264 -9.88 6.74 24.40
CA CYS A 264 -8.73 7.60 24.68
C CYS A 264 -7.88 6.96 25.79
N ILE A 265 -6.56 6.93 25.67
CA ILE A 265 -5.70 6.21 26.64
C ILE A 265 -5.01 7.22 27.58
N CYS A 266 -5.01 6.93 28.88
CA CYS A 266 -4.24 7.70 29.86
C CYS A 266 -2.74 7.55 29.57
N ALA A 267 -2.05 8.67 29.35
CA ALA A 267 -0.63 8.72 29.02
C ALA A 267 0.33 8.35 30.18
N VAL A 268 -0.21 8.00 31.35
CA VAL A 268 0.54 7.60 32.55
C VAL A 268 0.29 6.13 32.86
N CYS A 269 -0.95 5.76 33.14
CA CYS A 269 -1.29 4.39 33.55
C CYS A 269 -1.82 3.51 32.42
N THR A 270 -1.89 4.03 31.20
CA THR A 270 -2.43 3.32 30.01
C THR A 270 -3.89 2.89 30.11
N ASN A 271 -4.61 3.33 31.15
CA ASN A 271 -6.03 3.01 31.30
C ASN A 271 -6.86 3.61 30.15
N ILE A 272 -7.87 2.86 29.72
CA ILE A 272 -8.83 3.30 28.71
C ILE A 272 -9.81 4.28 29.36
N LEU A 273 -9.93 5.46 28.76
CA LEU A 273 -10.92 6.49 29.05
C LEU A 273 -12.00 6.38 27.99
N ASN A 274 -13.21 6.09 28.44
CA ASN A 274 -14.41 5.98 27.62
C ASN A 274 -15.08 7.34 27.49
N PRO A 275 -15.95 7.53 26.48
CA PRO A 275 -16.66 8.79 26.39
C PRO A 275 -17.68 8.96 27.50
N GLY A 276 -17.78 10.18 27.97
CA GLY A 276 -18.41 10.53 29.23
C GLY A 276 -17.41 10.57 30.39
N ASP A 277 -16.22 9.96 30.26
CA ASP A 277 -15.25 9.95 31.36
C ASP A 277 -14.59 11.32 31.56
N ASN A 278 -14.43 11.69 32.82
CA ASN A 278 -13.60 12.82 33.20
C ASN A 278 -12.13 12.49 32.89
N ARG A 279 -11.44 13.41 32.24
CA ARG A 279 -10.00 13.34 32.01
C ARG A 279 -9.35 14.68 32.32
N TRP A 280 -8.05 14.65 32.55
CA TRP A 280 -7.21 15.84 32.53
C TRP A 280 -6.48 15.88 31.20
N PHE A 281 -6.63 16.99 30.50
CA PHE A 281 -6.25 17.11 29.11
C PHE A 281 -5.38 18.35 28.93
N CYS A 282 -4.24 18.16 28.28
CA CYS A 282 -3.41 19.24 27.79
C CYS A 282 -3.89 19.62 26.39
N ALA A 283 -4.47 20.81 26.22
CA ALA A 283 -4.80 21.30 24.89
C ALA A 283 -3.58 21.39 23.96
N PRO A 284 -2.41 21.86 24.43
CA PRO A 284 -1.22 21.98 23.58
C PRO A 284 -0.67 20.71 22.91
N CYS A 285 -0.75 19.55 23.55
CA CYS A 285 -0.15 18.33 23.00
C CYS A 285 -1.07 17.12 23.14
N HIS A 286 -2.32 17.35 23.52
CA HIS A 286 -3.34 16.34 23.77
C HIS A 286 -2.94 15.26 24.79
N PHE A 287 -1.95 15.55 25.65
CA PHE A 287 -1.59 14.68 26.77
C PHE A 287 -2.80 14.53 27.68
N THR A 288 -3.24 13.29 27.84
CA THR A 288 -4.46 12.96 28.56
C THR A 288 -4.11 12.08 29.73
N THR A 289 -4.62 12.39 30.91
CA THR A 289 -4.56 11.50 32.07
C THR A 289 -5.95 11.22 32.60
N CYS A 290 -6.12 10.05 33.20
CA CYS A 290 -7.29 9.79 34.02
C CYS A 290 -7.25 10.73 35.25
N PRO A 291 -8.39 10.94 35.94
CA PRO A 291 -8.45 11.80 37.12
C PRO A 291 -7.42 11.44 38.19
N GLY A 292 -7.18 10.13 38.39
CA GLY A 292 -6.20 9.61 39.35
C GLY A 292 -4.74 9.79 38.95
N CYS A 293 -4.43 9.99 37.67
CA CYS A 293 -3.06 10.14 37.19
C CYS A 293 -2.64 11.60 36.92
N ASN A 294 -3.54 12.58 37.09
CA ASN A 294 -3.19 13.98 36.83
C ASN A 294 -2.10 14.54 37.75
N LEU A 295 -1.96 13.96 38.95
CA LEU A 295 -0.97 14.35 39.96
C LEU A 295 0.26 13.41 39.98
N ASN A 296 0.41 12.52 38.99
CA ASN A 296 1.58 11.65 38.89
C ASN A 296 2.81 12.44 38.40
N ASP A 297 4.02 12.03 38.78
CA ASP A 297 5.29 12.67 38.36
C ASP A 297 5.37 12.90 36.85
N VAL A 298 4.88 11.96 36.03
CA VAL A 298 4.84 12.09 34.57
C VAL A 298 3.88 13.20 34.10
N ALA A 299 2.76 13.37 34.80
CA ALA A 299 1.78 14.42 34.53
C ALA A 299 2.20 15.77 35.12
N MET A 300 2.90 15.79 36.25
CA MET A 300 3.44 17.01 36.89
C MET A 300 4.68 17.53 36.16
N ALA A 301 5.49 16.64 35.59
CA ALA A 301 6.60 17.00 34.71
C ALA A 301 6.11 17.48 33.33
N HIS A 302 4.81 17.32 33.04
CA HIS A 302 4.23 17.80 31.79
C HIS A 302 4.23 19.34 31.75
N SER A 303 5.02 19.91 30.84
CA SER A 303 5.31 21.35 30.79
C SER A 303 4.11 22.24 30.46
N HIS A 304 2.96 21.67 30.10
CA HIS A 304 1.75 22.41 29.75
C HIS A 304 0.64 22.20 30.77
N LYS A 305 -0.19 23.22 30.95
CA LYS A 305 -1.33 23.17 31.87
C LYS A 305 -2.34 22.11 31.44
N LEU A 306 -2.59 21.14 32.32
CA LEU A 306 -3.70 20.20 32.21
C LEU A 306 -4.99 20.87 32.68
N VAL A 307 -6.05 20.73 31.89
CA VAL A 307 -7.40 21.20 32.25
C VAL A 307 -8.37 20.01 32.31
N PRO A 308 -9.33 20.03 33.25
CA PRO A 308 -10.37 19.01 33.29
C PRO A 308 -11.22 19.09 32.02
N HIS A 309 -11.52 17.93 31.46
CA HIS A 309 -12.26 17.79 30.21
C HIS A 309 -13.06 16.48 30.26
N ILE A 310 -14.30 16.47 29.77
CA ILE A 310 -15.09 15.24 29.65
C ILE A 310 -14.83 14.66 28.26
N LEU A 311 -14.38 13.40 28.16
CA LEU A 311 -14.17 12.78 26.85
C LEU A 311 -15.52 12.77 26.11
N PRO A 312 -15.68 13.45 24.96
CA PRO A 312 -16.99 13.61 24.35
C PRO A 312 -17.42 12.26 23.77
N THR A 313 -18.70 11.87 23.93
CA THR A 313 -19.31 10.88 23.02
C THR A 313 -19.10 11.38 21.60
N GLN A 314 -18.87 10.52 20.60
CA GLN A 314 -18.47 10.95 19.25
C GLN A 314 -19.54 11.88 18.64
N GLN A 315 -19.47 13.17 18.95
CA GLN A 315 -20.33 14.21 18.45
C GLN A 315 -19.79 14.55 17.07
N ARG A 316 -20.69 14.57 16.09
CA ARG A 316 -20.41 15.02 14.73
C ARG A 316 -21.23 16.27 14.51
N ALA A 317 -20.62 17.30 13.95
CA ALA A 317 -21.38 18.42 13.44
C ALA A 317 -22.06 18.00 12.13
N HIS A 318 -23.38 18.14 12.07
CA HIS A 318 -24.15 17.90 10.86
C HIS A 318 -24.41 19.22 10.14
N GLY A 319 -24.56 19.19 8.83
CA GLY A 319 -24.96 20.34 8.04
C GLY A 319 -25.17 19.92 6.60
N SER A 320 -26.29 20.34 6.00
CA SER A 320 -26.57 20.08 4.58
C SER A 320 -25.84 21.08 3.68
N THR A 321 -25.40 22.19 4.26
CA THR A 321 -24.61 23.25 3.62
C THR A 321 -23.34 23.52 4.44
N SER A 322 -22.36 24.15 3.81
CA SER A 322 -21.11 24.59 4.43
C SER A 322 -21.35 25.52 5.61
N VAL A 323 -22.30 26.46 5.48
CA VAL A 323 -22.70 27.40 6.54
C VAL A 323 -23.28 26.67 7.75
N GLU A 324 -24.23 25.77 7.54
CA GLU A 324 -24.84 24.98 8.61
C GLU A 324 -23.79 24.13 9.33
N LEU A 325 -22.93 23.47 8.57
CA LEU A 325 -21.87 22.62 9.12
C LEU A 325 -20.89 23.44 9.97
N ILE A 326 -20.46 24.61 9.50
CA ILE A 326 -19.56 25.51 10.25
C ILE A 326 -20.23 26.00 11.54
N ASN A 327 -21.47 26.49 11.46
CA ASN A 327 -22.20 27.00 12.63
C ASN A 327 -22.40 25.90 13.68
N ASN A 328 -22.84 24.72 13.24
CA ASN A 328 -23.07 23.58 14.13
C ASN A 328 -21.75 23.09 14.75
N ALA A 329 -20.65 23.06 14.00
CA ALA A 329 -19.35 22.69 14.54
C ALA A 329 -18.81 23.70 15.55
N PHE A 330 -18.92 25.01 15.29
CA PHE A 330 -18.52 26.03 16.26
C PHE A 330 -19.32 25.94 17.55
N HIS A 331 -20.60 25.57 17.47
CA HIS A 331 -21.44 25.34 18.64
C HIS A 331 -21.05 24.04 19.38
N VAL A 332 -20.92 22.92 18.66
CA VAL A 332 -20.68 21.59 19.24
C VAL A 332 -19.28 21.47 19.82
N PHE A 333 -18.25 21.98 19.13
CA PHE A 333 -16.84 21.79 19.50
C PHE A 333 -16.18 23.03 20.13
N GLY A 334 -16.95 24.03 20.55
CA GLY A 334 -16.44 25.37 20.90
C GLY A 334 -15.19 25.42 21.78
N SER A 335 -15.10 24.60 22.83
CA SER A 335 -13.93 24.55 23.74
C SER A 335 -12.78 23.65 23.26
N SER A 336 -12.98 22.88 22.18
CA SER A 336 -11.98 21.97 21.64
C SER A 336 -10.86 22.72 20.91
N PRO A 337 -9.62 22.23 20.95
CA PRO A 337 -8.55 22.76 20.10
C PRO A 337 -8.89 22.59 18.62
N PHE A 338 -8.58 23.59 17.81
CA PHE A 338 -8.84 23.56 16.37
C PHE A 338 -7.56 23.76 15.56
N ILE A 339 -6.89 24.90 15.72
CA ILE A 339 -5.71 25.28 14.95
C ILE A 339 -4.52 25.52 15.89
N SER A 340 -3.39 24.90 15.59
CA SER A 340 -2.11 25.16 16.24
C SER A 340 -1.12 25.81 15.27
N PHE A 341 -0.23 26.65 15.79
CA PHE A 341 0.87 27.25 15.02
C PHE A 341 2.01 27.67 15.96
N ARG A 342 3.23 27.78 15.44
CA ARG A 342 4.37 28.33 16.21
C ARG A 342 4.37 29.85 16.15
N ASN A 343 4.35 30.51 17.31
CA ASN A 343 4.55 31.94 17.41
C ASN A 343 6.03 32.26 17.11
N ARG A 344 6.28 33.05 16.06
CA ARG A 344 7.64 33.37 15.60
C ARG A 344 8.45 34.26 16.56
N GLU A 345 7.78 35.08 17.37
CA GLU A 345 8.44 35.98 18.32
C GLU A 345 8.87 35.23 19.59
N SER A 346 7.99 34.36 20.13
CA SER A 346 8.28 33.60 21.34
C SER A 346 8.90 32.23 21.09
N GLY A 347 8.82 31.71 19.87
CA GLY A 347 9.19 30.34 19.51
C GLY A 347 8.25 29.27 20.06
N GLN A 348 7.19 29.64 20.78
CA GLN A 348 6.29 28.70 21.46
C GLN A 348 5.11 28.29 20.58
N LEU A 349 4.64 27.06 20.78
CA LEU A 349 3.44 26.54 20.12
C LEU A 349 2.17 27.12 20.76
N VAL A 350 1.28 27.68 19.93
CA VAL A 350 0.01 28.29 20.34
C VAL A 350 -1.15 27.47 19.80
N TRP A 351 -2.24 27.35 20.56
CA TRP A 351 -3.45 26.66 20.16
C TRP A 351 -4.66 27.59 20.25
N LEU A 352 -5.45 27.61 19.17
CA LEU A 352 -6.73 28.31 19.10
C LEU A 352 -7.85 27.27 19.17
N THR A 353 -8.84 27.54 20.01
CA THR A 353 -10.06 26.73 20.10
C THR A 353 -11.03 27.03 18.97
N TYR A 354 -12.04 26.18 18.77
CA TYR A 354 -13.15 26.47 17.86
C TYR A 354 -13.85 27.79 18.22
N ASN A 355 -14.00 28.12 19.51
CA ASN A 355 -14.57 29.40 19.97
C ASN A 355 -13.68 30.60 19.63
N ASP A 356 -12.37 30.48 19.88
CA ASP A 356 -11.41 31.52 19.48
C ASP A 356 -11.48 31.76 17.98
N MET A 357 -11.71 30.70 17.20
CA MET A 357 -11.78 30.81 15.77
C MET A 357 -13.13 31.37 15.28
N SER A 358 -14.24 30.90 15.86
CA SER A 358 -15.60 31.30 15.51
C SER A 358 -15.81 32.81 15.65
N SER A 359 -15.34 33.41 16.75
CA SER A 359 -15.49 34.84 17.03
C SER A 359 -14.88 35.70 15.91
N LYS A 360 -13.71 35.32 15.41
CA LYS A 360 -13.02 36.03 14.32
C LYS A 360 -13.69 35.76 12.98
N CYS A 361 -14.12 34.52 12.72
CA CYS A 361 -14.85 34.18 11.49
C CYS A 361 -16.15 34.99 11.36
N TYR A 362 -16.95 35.05 12.43
CA TYR A 362 -18.20 35.82 12.43
C TYR A 362 -17.97 37.32 12.33
N ALA A 363 -16.97 37.87 13.04
CA ALA A 363 -16.63 39.30 12.92
C ALA A 363 -16.25 39.66 11.47
N LEU A 364 -15.36 38.87 10.86
CA LEU A 364 -14.93 39.09 9.49
C LEU A 364 -16.09 38.94 8.50
N ALA A 365 -16.94 37.92 8.67
CA ALA A 365 -18.12 37.72 7.85
C ALA A 365 -19.10 38.89 7.94
N LYS A 366 -19.36 39.41 9.15
CA LYS A 366 -20.21 40.60 9.34
C LYS A 366 -19.64 41.82 8.63
N TYR A 367 -18.34 42.07 8.78
CA TYR A 367 -17.69 43.19 8.10
C TYR A 367 -17.84 43.10 6.57
N TRP A 368 -17.57 41.94 5.99
CA TRP A 368 -17.71 41.71 4.55
C TRP A 368 -19.15 41.86 4.07
N LYS A 369 -20.10 41.27 4.79
CA LYS A 369 -21.52 41.38 4.45
C LYS A 369 -21.98 42.84 4.45
N GLN A 370 -21.54 43.64 5.43
CA GLN A 370 -21.86 45.06 5.46
C GLN A 370 -21.23 45.85 4.31
N PHE A 371 -19.95 45.57 3.98
CA PHE A 371 -19.30 46.18 2.82
C PHE A 371 -20.06 45.90 1.52
N LEU A 372 -20.45 44.64 1.30
CA LEU A 372 -21.17 44.20 0.08
C LEU A 372 -22.55 44.85 -0.05
N LEU A 373 -23.27 45.01 1.06
CA LEU A 373 -24.54 45.75 1.11
C LEU A 373 -24.36 47.22 0.73
N ASN A 374 -23.29 47.86 1.21
CA ASN A 374 -23.01 49.28 0.91
C ASN A 374 -22.73 49.54 -0.58
N ILE A 375 -22.20 48.55 -1.31
CA ILE A 375 -21.96 48.66 -2.76
C ILE A 375 -23.12 48.09 -3.60
N ASN A 376 -24.29 47.85 -3.00
CA ASN A 376 -25.49 47.27 -3.62
C ASN A 376 -25.23 45.94 -4.35
N GLN A 377 -24.25 45.15 -3.90
CA GLN A 377 -23.95 43.86 -4.50
C GLN A 377 -24.76 42.74 -3.80
N ASN A 378 -25.96 42.48 -4.32
CA ASN A 378 -26.87 41.44 -3.84
C ASN A 378 -26.61 40.04 -4.43
N VAL A 379 -25.65 39.92 -5.36
CA VAL A 379 -25.23 38.63 -5.95
C VAL A 379 -24.12 38.02 -5.11
N ARG A 380 -24.03 36.68 -5.04
CA ARG A 380 -22.97 35.98 -4.30
C ARG A 380 -21.59 36.44 -4.78
N PRO A 381 -20.79 37.11 -3.92
CA PRO A 381 -19.54 37.75 -4.32
C PRO A 381 -18.42 36.72 -4.46
N PHE A 382 -17.42 37.05 -5.25
CA PHE A 382 -16.19 36.27 -5.33
C PHE A 382 -15.16 36.85 -4.35
N ILE A 383 -14.57 35.98 -3.53
CA ILE A 383 -13.51 36.34 -2.59
C ILE A 383 -12.25 35.60 -3.01
N MET A 384 -11.24 36.36 -3.45
CA MET A 384 -9.94 35.82 -3.81
C MET A 384 -9.00 35.85 -2.60
N LEU A 385 -8.40 34.71 -2.28
CA LEU A 385 -7.41 34.60 -1.19
C LEU A 385 -6.03 34.29 -1.78
N LEU A 386 -5.11 35.24 -1.65
CA LEU A 386 -3.72 35.18 -2.10
C LEU A 386 -2.78 35.37 -0.91
N ALA A 387 -2.71 34.36 -0.05
CA ALA A 387 -1.86 34.37 1.15
C ALA A 387 -1.44 32.94 1.51
N ASP A 388 -0.37 32.82 2.28
CA ASP A 388 0.06 31.53 2.82
C ASP A 388 -0.88 31.05 3.95
N THR A 389 -0.91 29.75 4.15
CA THR A 389 -1.73 29.08 5.15
C THR A 389 -1.33 29.53 6.55
N SER A 390 -2.25 30.19 7.22
CA SER A 390 -2.10 30.76 8.56
C SER A 390 -3.45 30.72 9.27
N PRO A 391 -3.49 30.94 10.61
CA PRO A 391 -4.76 31.10 11.32
C PRO A 391 -5.66 32.17 10.70
N ALA A 392 -5.09 33.30 10.30
CA ALA A 392 -5.79 34.37 9.59
C ALA A 392 -6.37 33.94 8.23
N TYR A 393 -5.62 33.16 7.45
CA TYR A 393 -6.09 32.60 6.18
C TYR A 393 -7.26 31.63 6.38
N ILE A 394 -7.16 30.74 7.38
CA ILE A 394 -8.25 29.81 7.74
C ILE A 394 -9.50 30.57 8.20
N ALA A 395 -9.33 31.60 9.03
CA ALA A 395 -10.42 32.48 9.45
C ALA A 395 -11.14 33.10 8.25
N SER A 396 -10.36 33.56 7.26
CA SER A 396 -10.84 34.20 6.04
C SER A 396 -11.59 33.22 5.13
N LEU A 397 -11.12 32.00 4.99
CA LEU A 397 -11.83 30.94 4.25
C LEU A 397 -13.20 30.66 4.85
N LEU A 398 -13.25 30.43 6.17
CA LEU A 398 -14.50 30.10 6.86
C LEU A 398 -15.47 31.29 6.89
N ALA A 399 -14.97 32.51 7.10
CA ALA A 399 -15.78 33.73 7.02
C ALA A 399 -16.40 33.90 5.62
N GLY A 400 -15.68 33.53 4.56
CA GLY A 400 -16.18 33.64 3.19
C GLY A 400 -17.34 32.68 2.91
N LEU A 401 -17.26 31.46 3.45
CA LEU A 401 -18.37 30.51 3.41
C LEU A 401 -19.57 31.00 4.22
N LEU A 402 -19.35 31.53 5.43
CA LEU A 402 -20.41 32.13 6.25
C LEU A 402 -21.11 33.31 5.56
N CYS A 403 -20.38 34.09 4.77
CA CYS A 403 -20.90 35.14 3.88
C CYS A 403 -21.65 34.61 2.65
N GLN A 404 -21.65 33.30 2.43
CA GLN A 404 -22.09 32.66 1.19
C GLN A 404 -21.37 33.19 -0.05
N ALA A 405 -20.08 33.53 0.06
CA ALA A 405 -19.28 33.91 -1.09
C ALA A 405 -18.82 32.70 -1.92
N VAL A 406 -18.36 32.94 -3.14
CA VAL A 406 -17.60 31.99 -3.94
C VAL A 406 -16.11 32.20 -3.62
N LEU A 407 -15.49 31.18 -3.02
CA LEU A 407 -14.07 31.25 -2.67
C LEU A 407 -13.16 31.00 -3.88
N VAL A 408 -12.11 31.80 -4.03
CA VAL A 408 -11.08 31.65 -5.05
C VAL A 408 -9.69 31.62 -4.38
N PRO A 409 -9.35 30.54 -3.65
CA PRO A 409 -8.02 30.37 -3.08
C PRO A 409 -6.99 30.27 -4.23
N THR A 410 -5.98 31.13 -4.19
CA THR A 410 -5.04 31.33 -5.29
C THR A 410 -3.60 31.17 -4.83
N ASN A 411 -2.84 30.37 -5.58
CA ASN A 411 -1.44 30.12 -5.29
C ASN A 411 -0.58 31.37 -5.59
N GLY A 412 0.10 31.90 -4.56
CA GLY A 412 0.99 33.05 -4.65
C GLY A 412 2.20 32.86 -5.59
N ALA A 413 2.63 31.62 -5.81
CA ALA A 413 3.73 31.29 -6.72
C ALA A 413 3.36 31.46 -8.21
N LEU A 414 2.08 31.62 -8.57
CA LEU A 414 1.65 31.80 -9.96
C LEU A 414 2.22 33.09 -10.55
N GLN A 415 2.68 33.07 -11.81
CA GLN A 415 3.19 34.26 -12.50
C GLN A 415 2.11 35.34 -12.67
N VAL A 416 2.55 36.59 -12.89
CA VAL A 416 1.68 37.76 -13.01
C VAL A 416 0.58 37.57 -14.06
N ASP A 417 0.90 37.00 -15.22
CA ASP A 417 -0.09 36.72 -16.28
C ASP A 417 -1.18 35.73 -15.83
N ALA A 418 -0.80 34.71 -15.07
CA ALA A 418 -1.74 33.72 -14.55
C ALA A 418 -2.66 34.32 -13.47
N LEU A 419 -2.12 35.18 -12.61
CA LEU A 419 -2.91 35.93 -11.62
C LEU A 419 -3.86 36.92 -12.30
N THR A 420 -3.40 37.61 -13.35
CA THR A 420 -4.22 38.52 -14.16
C THR A 420 -5.39 37.77 -14.80
N HIS A 421 -5.14 36.56 -15.33
CA HIS A 421 -6.18 35.72 -15.89
C HIS A 421 -7.25 35.34 -14.84
N ILE A 422 -6.83 34.91 -13.65
CA ILE A 422 -7.76 34.58 -12.55
C ILE A 422 -8.58 35.81 -12.15
N LEU A 423 -7.94 36.96 -11.95
CA LEU A 423 -8.62 38.22 -11.62
C LEU A 423 -9.65 38.62 -12.69
N SER A 424 -9.29 38.49 -13.97
CA SER A 424 -10.18 38.86 -15.08
C SER A 424 -11.41 37.95 -15.22
N THR A 425 -11.25 36.66 -14.92
CA THR A 425 -12.30 35.64 -15.09
C THR A 425 -13.22 35.52 -13.88
N THR A 426 -12.73 35.88 -12.69
CA THR A 426 -13.49 35.78 -11.42
C THR A 426 -14.00 37.13 -10.90
N ASP A 427 -13.45 38.25 -11.38
CA ASP A 427 -13.73 39.63 -10.95
C ASP A 427 -14.08 39.78 -9.45
N PRO A 428 -13.15 39.43 -8.54
CA PRO A 428 -13.45 39.35 -7.11
C PRO A 428 -13.81 40.72 -6.52
N SER A 429 -14.84 40.72 -5.67
CA SER A 429 -15.28 41.87 -4.89
C SER A 429 -14.40 42.11 -3.68
N ILE A 430 -13.82 41.05 -3.12
CA ILE A 430 -12.92 41.10 -1.98
C ILE A 430 -11.65 40.33 -2.35
N ILE A 431 -10.50 40.95 -2.13
CA ILE A 431 -9.20 40.33 -2.35
C ILE A 431 -8.42 40.41 -1.04
N ILE A 432 -7.97 39.24 -0.57
CA ILE A 432 -7.18 39.10 0.65
C ILE A 432 -5.77 38.73 0.22
N VAL A 433 -4.79 39.50 0.66
CA VAL A 433 -3.41 39.37 0.19
C VAL A 433 -2.47 39.28 1.39
N GLY A 434 -1.57 38.31 1.37
CA GLY A 434 -0.45 38.24 2.33
C GLY A 434 0.64 39.25 1.96
N GLU A 435 1.36 39.78 2.95
CA GLU A 435 2.42 40.79 2.74
C GLU A 435 3.47 40.43 1.68
N GLN A 436 3.81 39.15 1.59
CA GLN A 436 4.77 38.61 0.63
C GLN A 436 4.30 38.72 -0.83
N TYR A 437 3.02 39.04 -1.08
CA TYR A 437 2.43 39.13 -2.42
C TYR A 437 1.96 40.55 -2.79
N PHE A 438 2.21 41.56 -1.95
CA PHE A 438 1.75 42.95 -2.16
C PHE A 438 2.27 43.58 -3.45
N ASP A 439 3.57 43.47 -3.73
CA ASP A 439 4.16 44.07 -4.94
C ASP A 439 3.62 43.41 -6.21
N LYS A 440 3.41 42.09 -6.14
CA LYS A 440 2.91 41.31 -7.26
C LYS A 440 1.47 41.69 -7.61
N ILE A 441 0.60 41.79 -6.60
CA ILE A 441 -0.81 42.11 -6.83
C ILE A 441 -1.00 43.59 -7.19
N SER A 442 -0.22 44.50 -6.59
CA SER A 442 -0.33 45.94 -6.86
C SER A 442 0.03 46.29 -8.31
N SER A 443 0.91 45.51 -8.95
CA SER A 443 1.27 45.68 -10.36
C SER A 443 0.12 45.38 -11.35
N ILE A 444 -0.89 44.63 -10.95
CA ILE A 444 -2.00 44.18 -11.82
C ILE A 444 -3.39 44.62 -11.33
N LEU A 445 -3.49 45.10 -10.10
CA LEU A 445 -4.74 45.61 -9.55
C LEU A 445 -5.11 46.92 -10.20
N VAL A 446 -6.23 46.91 -10.92
CA VAL A 446 -6.91 48.14 -11.32
C VAL A 446 -7.77 48.61 -10.13
N PRO A 447 -7.59 49.85 -9.63
CA PRO A 447 -8.43 50.41 -8.58
C PRO A 447 -9.91 50.41 -9.02
N LYS A 448 -10.79 49.84 -8.18
CA LYS A 448 -12.24 49.86 -8.36
C LYS A 448 -12.90 50.22 -7.03
N SER A 449 -13.78 51.23 -7.01
CA SER A 449 -14.50 51.64 -5.79
C SER A 449 -15.43 50.55 -5.22
N SER A 450 -15.80 49.56 -6.03
CA SER A 450 -16.61 48.40 -5.65
C SER A 450 -15.78 47.20 -5.16
N ARG A 451 -14.48 47.38 -4.89
CA ARG A 451 -13.57 46.29 -4.49
C ARG A 451 -12.88 46.60 -3.17
N LEU A 452 -12.95 45.65 -2.25
CA LEU A 452 -12.25 45.69 -0.97
C LEU A 452 -10.92 44.95 -1.08
N ILE A 453 -9.81 45.62 -0.75
CA ILE A 453 -8.48 45.00 -0.63
C ILE A 453 -8.17 44.87 0.86
N MET A 454 -7.89 43.63 1.26
CA MET A 454 -7.50 43.28 2.62
C MET A 454 -6.09 42.75 2.66
N THR A 455 -5.36 43.13 3.70
CA THR A 455 -3.97 42.73 3.89
C THR A 455 -3.82 41.86 5.13
N ILE A 456 -3.00 40.81 5.03
CA ILE A 456 -2.53 39.99 6.14
C ILE A 456 -1.01 40.18 6.23
N SER A 457 -0.55 40.90 7.25
CA SER A 457 0.87 40.95 7.60
C SER A 457 1.29 39.75 8.47
N GLN A 458 2.60 39.53 8.61
CA GLN A 458 3.14 38.46 9.47
C GLN A 458 2.63 38.49 10.91
N LYS A 459 2.40 39.70 11.46
CA LYS A 459 1.84 39.85 12.80
C LYS A 459 0.34 39.51 12.85
N GLU A 460 -0.38 39.82 11.77
CA GLU A 460 -1.80 39.52 11.65
C GLU A 460 -2.10 38.05 11.39
N GLU A 461 -1.13 37.26 10.92
CA GLU A 461 -1.24 35.78 10.92
C GLU A 461 -1.58 35.24 12.31
N GLN A 462 -1.22 35.97 13.35
CA GLN A 462 -1.48 35.66 14.77
C GLN A 462 -2.56 36.58 15.39
N PHE A 463 -3.31 37.31 14.56
CA PHE A 463 -4.32 38.30 14.97
C PHE A 463 -3.79 39.45 15.85
N GLN A 464 -2.50 39.78 15.75
CA GLN A 464 -1.95 40.96 16.42
C GLN A 464 -2.28 42.25 15.64
N PRO A 465 -2.66 43.35 16.30
CA PRO A 465 -3.06 44.59 15.61
C PRO A 465 -1.94 45.22 14.79
N VAL A 466 -2.25 45.64 13.55
CA VAL A 466 -1.33 46.33 12.63
C VAL A 466 -2.05 47.43 11.85
N THR A 467 -1.36 48.56 11.63
CA THR A 467 -1.79 49.62 10.70
C THR A 467 -1.55 49.21 9.25
N SER A 468 -2.57 49.34 8.39
CA SER A 468 -2.48 48.97 6.97
C SER A 468 -1.26 49.59 6.27
N ILE A 469 -0.51 48.76 5.54
CA ILE A 469 0.73 49.13 4.86
C ILE A 469 0.46 49.57 3.41
N LEU A 470 -0.58 48.99 2.78
CA LEU A 470 -1.01 49.34 1.43
C LEU A 470 -1.96 50.54 1.46
N LYS A 471 -1.80 51.42 0.47
CA LYS A 471 -2.68 52.57 0.25
C LYS A 471 -4.05 52.06 -0.21
N ASP A 472 -5.12 52.61 0.37
CA ASP A 472 -6.51 52.25 0.05
C ASP A 472 -6.89 50.78 0.36
N SER A 473 -6.17 50.12 1.29
CA SER A 473 -6.52 48.81 1.84
C SER A 473 -6.87 48.86 3.33
N ILE A 474 -7.44 47.77 3.85
CA ILE A 474 -7.70 47.57 5.27
C ILE A 474 -6.93 46.35 5.80
N SER A 475 -6.37 46.45 7.00
CA SER A 475 -5.74 45.31 7.66
C SER A 475 -6.78 44.31 8.19
N LEU A 476 -6.45 43.02 8.24
CA LEU A 476 -7.34 41.97 8.74
C LEU A 476 -7.86 42.28 10.15
N THR A 477 -6.97 42.72 11.04
CA THR A 477 -7.31 43.04 12.43
C THR A 477 -8.24 44.23 12.55
N THR A 478 -8.04 45.28 11.75
CA THR A 478 -8.99 46.40 11.68
C THR A 478 -10.35 45.94 11.17
N ALA A 479 -10.40 45.07 10.15
CA ALA A 479 -11.64 44.51 9.64
C ALA A 479 -12.38 43.67 10.70
N LEU A 480 -11.66 42.91 11.53
CA LEU A 480 -12.23 42.19 12.68
C LEU A 480 -12.85 43.15 13.70
N GLU A 481 -12.14 44.22 14.08
CA GLU A 481 -12.64 45.23 15.03
C GLU A 481 -13.92 45.93 14.51
N LEU A 482 -13.96 46.27 13.22
CA LEU A 482 -15.14 46.85 12.58
C LEU A 482 -16.29 45.83 12.53
N GLY A 483 -15.99 44.58 12.24
CA GLY A 483 -16.96 43.48 12.22
C GLY A 483 -17.65 43.21 13.55
N VAL A 484 -16.91 43.33 14.66
CA VAL A 484 -17.47 43.21 16.02
C VAL A 484 -18.49 44.30 16.33
N LYS A 485 -18.32 45.51 15.76
CA LYS A 485 -19.21 46.66 15.98
C LYS A 485 -20.53 46.57 15.20
N VAL A 486 -20.68 45.58 14.32
CA VAL A 486 -21.90 45.37 13.53
C VAL A 486 -22.98 44.73 14.41
N GLN A 487 -23.95 45.55 14.84
CA GLN A 487 -24.98 45.16 15.82
C GLN A 487 -26.13 44.31 15.25
N ASN A 488 -26.28 44.24 13.91
CA ASN A 488 -27.35 43.50 13.25
C ASN A 488 -26.94 42.06 12.91
N ASP A 489 -27.88 41.11 12.97
CA ASP A 489 -27.67 39.72 12.52
C ASP A 489 -27.76 39.61 10.98
N ILE A 490 -26.93 40.40 10.29
CA ILE A 490 -26.91 40.54 8.83
C ILE A 490 -26.45 39.28 8.09
N LEU A 491 -25.99 38.27 8.84
CA LEU A 491 -25.62 36.95 8.33
C LEU A 491 -26.86 36.05 8.13
N SER A 492 -28.08 36.59 8.26
CA SER A 492 -29.30 35.88 7.87
C SER A 492 -29.21 35.44 6.41
N ASN A 493 -29.18 34.14 6.21
CA ASN A 493 -28.72 33.51 4.99
C ASN A 493 -29.89 32.84 4.27
N SER A 494 -30.02 33.05 2.95
CA SER A 494 -30.96 32.27 2.15
C SER A 494 -30.46 30.81 2.08
N PRO A 495 -31.34 29.82 2.12
CA PRO A 495 -30.91 28.41 2.04
C PRO A 495 -30.17 28.17 0.72
N LEU A 496 -28.98 27.57 0.82
CA LEU A 496 -28.20 27.15 -0.35
C LEU A 496 -28.69 25.78 -0.82
N SER A 497 -28.76 25.59 -2.14
CA SER A 497 -28.99 24.27 -2.74
C SER A 497 -27.69 23.49 -2.92
N ASN A 498 -27.75 22.17 -3.07
CA ASN A 498 -26.59 21.31 -3.25
C ASN A 498 -25.72 21.68 -4.48
N ASP A 499 -26.34 22.19 -5.54
CA ASP A 499 -25.65 22.57 -6.80
C ASP A 499 -25.06 24.00 -6.76
N THR A 500 -25.19 24.68 -5.64
CA THR A 500 -24.74 26.07 -5.48
C THR A 500 -23.21 26.13 -5.46
N ILE A 501 -22.59 26.90 -6.37
CA ILE A 501 -21.12 26.99 -6.51
C ILE A 501 -20.50 27.74 -5.33
N SER A 502 -19.63 27.12 -4.52
CA SER A 502 -19.05 27.77 -3.34
C SER A 502 -17.54 27.92 -3.38
N ALA A 503 -16.85 27.23 -4.27
CA ALA A 503 -15.44 27.47 -4.51
C ALA A 503 -15.05 27.25 -5.98
N ILE A 504 -14.01 27.96 -6.41
CA ILE A 504 -13.33 27.77 -7.68
C ILE A 504 -11.87 27.48 -7.38
N LEU A 505 -11.48 26.22 -7.56
CA LEU A 505 -10.15 25.75 -7.20
C LEU A 505 -9.29 25.67 -8.47
N SER A 506 -8.31 26.59 -8.58
CA SER A 506 -7.45 26.66 -9.77
C SER A 506 -6.58 25.41 -9.92
N THR A 507 -6.54 24.88 -11.14
CA THR A 507 -5.73 23.73 -11.54
C THR A 507 -4.68 24.15 -12.56
N SER A 508 -3.43 23.69 -12.38
CA SER A 508 -2.37 23.90 -13.38
C SER A 508 -2.56 22.86 -14.50
N GLY A 509 -3.28 23.23 -15.55
CA GLY A 509 -3.44 22.41 -16.75
C GLY A 509 -2.16 22.38 -17.60
N SER A 510 -2.05 21.38 -18.48
CA SER A 510 -1.01 21.25 -19.51
C SER A 510 -1.09 22.31 -20.63
N THR A 511 -2.14 23.13 -20.64
CA THR A 511 -2.57 23.97 -21.79
C THR A 511 -2.35 25.48 -21.59
N GLY A 512 -1.43 25.91 -20.72
CA GLY A 512 -1.07 27.33 -20.56
C GLY A 512 -1.57 28.00 -19.27
N HIS A 513 -2.81 28.50 -19.25
CA HIS A 513 -3.38 29.22 -18.10
C HIS A 513 -4.06 28.30 -17.06
N PRO A 514 -4.11 28.69 -15.76
CA PRO A 514 -4.84 27.94 -14.74
C PRO A 514 -6.33 27.84 -15.04
N LYS A 515 -6.93 26.66 -14.82
CA LYS A 515 -8.36 26.40 -15.03
C LYS A 515 -9.06 26.31 -13.68
N GLY A 516 -10.14 27.07 -13.46
CA GLY A 516 -10.88 27.06 -12.21
C GLY A 516 -11.86 25.88 -12.12
N ALA A 517 -11.56 24.84 -11.34
CA ALA A 517 -12.48 23.73 -11.12
C ALA A 517 -13.66 24.19 -10.24
N ILE A 518 -14.90 23.92 -10.68
CA ILE A 518 -16.12 24.36 -10.00
C ILE A 518 -16.47 23.37 -8.87
N PHE A 519 -16.51 23.87 -7.63
CA PHE A 519 -16.95 23.12 -6.45
C PHE A 519 -18.27 23.68 -5.93
N THR A 520 -19.29 22.83 -5.91
CA THR A 520 -20.62 23.13 -5.35
C THR A 520 -20.67 22.82 -3.86
N GLU A 521 -21.77 23.20 -3.20
CA GLU A 521 -22.04 22.84 -1.80
C GLU A 521 -21.96 21.33 -1.58
N ASP A 522 -22.54 20.52 -2.48
CA ASP A 522 -22.43 19.05 -2.40
C ASP A 522 -20.98 18.57 -2.41
N LEU A 523 -20.14 19.17 -3.25
CA LEU A 523 -18.71 18.83 -3.36
C LEU A 523 -17.88 19.36 -2.18
N LEU A 524 -18.33 20.44 -1.54
CA LEU A 524 -17.65 21.09 -0.42
C LEU A 524 -17.98 20.44 0.93
N VAL A 525 -19.25 20.05 1.13
CA VAL A 525 -19.72 19.39 2.35
C VAL A 525 -19.26 17.93 2.35
N PRO A 526 -18.59 17.44 3.41
CA PRO A 526 -18.13 16.06 3.47
C PRO A 526 -19.30 15.10 3.70
N THR A 527 -19.48 14.16 2.78
CA THR A 527 -20.58 13.18 2.81
C THR A 527 -20.31 11.98 3.73
N ASP A 528 -19.04 11.65 3.99
CA ASP A 528 -18.54 10.80 5.09
C ASP A 528 -17.02 10.62 4.93
N THR A 529 -16.23 10.95 5.95
CA THR A 529 -14.76 10.81 5.91
C THR A 529 -14.26 9.81 6.96
N PHE A 530 -13.26 9.05 6.54
CA PHE A 530 -12.62 7.88 7.17
C PHE A 530 -11.89 8.12 8.50
N THR A 531 -12.29 9.10 9.29
CA THR A 531 -11.51 9.49 10.46
C THR A 531 -11.90 8.66 11.67
N LEU A 532 -11.45 7.39 11.69
CA LEU A 532 -11.64 6.42 12.78
C LEU A 532 -10.69 6.67 13.98
N ILE A 533 -9.98 7.79 13.98
CA ILE A 533 -8.91 8.09 14.94
C ILE A 533 -9.33 9.27 15.79
N SER A 534 -9.36 9.08 17.11
CA SER A 534 -9.69 10.13 18.07
C SER A 534 -8.62 10.22 19.16
N PRO A 535 -8.00 11.40 19.41
CA PRO A 535 -8.17 12.63 18.65
C PRO A 535 -7.48 12.53 17.27
N PHE A 536 -8.12 13.03 16.22
CA PHE A 536 -7.45 13.21 14.93
C PHE A 536 -6.71 14.53 14.90
N ILE A 537 -5.38 14.46 14.85
CA ILE A 537 -4.48 15.61 14.84
C ILE A 537 -3.56 15.43 13.64
N ARG A 538 -3.61 16.39 12.72
CA ARG A 538 -2.82 16.40 11.49
C ARG A 538 -1.94 17.64 11.42
N ILE A 539 -0.85 17.54 10.66
CA ILE A 539 0.02 18.66 10.33
C ILE A 539 -0.21 19.10 8.88
N ASP A 540 -0.29 20.40 8.66
CA ASP A 540 -0.32 21.05 7.35
C ASP A 540 0.97 21.88 7.21
N TYR A 541 1.85 21.49 6.29
CA TYR A 541 3.17 22.09 6.08
C TYR A 541 3.30 22.88 4.77
N GLN A 542 2.30 22.77 3.90
CA GLN A 542 2.30 23.42 2.60
C GLN A 542 1.91 24.90 2.77
N PRO A 543 2.65 25.85 2.18
CA PRO A 543 2.30 27.26 2.25
C PRO A 543 0.94 27.51 1.57
N PHE A 544 0.60 26.74 0.54
CA PHE A 544 -0.70 26.81 -0.11
C PHE A 544 -1.15 25.42 -0.56
N ASP A 545 -2.39 25.06 -0.23
CA ASP A 545 -3.09 23.89 -0.78
C ASP A 545 -4.50 24.33 -1.23
N PRO A 546 -4.83 24.26 -2.55
CA PRO A 546 -6.14 24.66 -3.03
C PRO A 546 -7.26 23.75 -2.50
N VAL A 547 -6.98 22.49 -2.16
CA VAL A 547 -7.98 21.57 -1.58
C VAL A 547 -8.03 21.62 -0.06
N LEU A 548 -7.27 22.53 0.59
CA LEU A 548 -7.31 22.74 2.03
C LEU A 548 -8.75 22.93 2.51
N VAL A 549 -9.56 23.72 1.80
CA VAL A 549 -10.97 24.00 2.17
C VAL A 549 -11.79 22.70 2.30
N LEU A 550 -11.63 21.73 1.39
CA LEU A 550 -12.33 20.44 1.44
C LEU A 550 -11.93 19.65 2.68
N SER A 551 -10.62 19.58 2.91
CA SER A 551 -10.07 18.86 4.05
C SER A 551 -10.39 19.54 5.39
N LEU A 552 -10.52 20.87 5.41
CA LEU A 552 -10.90 21.68 6.56
C LEU A 552 -12.36 21.46 6.92
N MET A 553 -13.27 21.37 5.94
CA MET A 553 -14.67 21.00 6.19
C MET A 553 -14.78 19.63 6.86
N SER A 554 -13.95 18.66 6.47
CA SER A 554 -13.86 17.37 7.17
C SER A 554 -13.33 17.52 8.60
N THR A 555 -12.36 18.40 8.85
CA THR A 555 -11.85 18.65 10.21
C THR A 555 -12.94 19.22 11.11
N ILE A 556 -13.68 20.20 10.60
CA ILE A 556 -14.79 20.88 11.29
C ILE A 556 -15.93 19.90 11.61
N GLN A 557 -16.28 19.00 10.68
CA GLN A 557 -17.33 18.00 10.88
C GLN A 557 -17.09 17.08 12.07
N TYR A 558 -15.83 16.73 12.34
CA TYR A 558 -15.44 15.79 13.40
C TYR A 558 -14.75 16.46 14.60
N GLY A 559 -14.76 17.79 14.69
CA GLY A 559 -14.12 18.50 15.81
C GLY A 559 -12.62 18.23 15.94
N SER A 560 -11.95 17.95 14.83
CA SER A 560 -10.55 17.55 14.79
C SER A 560 -9.59 18.75 14.88
N SER A 561 -8.30 18.47 15.08
CA SER A 561 -7.24 19.48 15.22
C SER A 561 -6.27 19.49 14.04
N ARG A 562 -5.73 20.67 13.73
CA ARG A 562 -4.67 20.87 12.74
C ARG A 562 -3.53 21.71 13.27
N GLY A 563 -2.30 21.28 13.02
CA GLY A 563 -1.09 22.05 13.26
C GLY A 563 -0.53 22.64 11.97
N LEU A 564 -0.44 23.96 11.91
CA LEU A 564 0.13 24.69 10.79
C LEU A 564 1.63 24.86 11.00
N THR A 565 2.41 24.47 9.99
CA THR A 565 3.87 24.56 10.00
C THR A 565 4.39 24.91 8.60
N ASN A 566 5.71 24.99 8.45
CA ASN A 566 6.42 25.15 7.19
C ASN A 566 7.53 24.10 7.10
N LEU A 567 8.09 23.84 5.92
CA LEU A 567 9.12 22.80 5.73
C LEU A 567 10.37 22.96 6.60
N LYS A 568 10.72 24.19 7.01
CA LYS A 568 11.89 24.47 7.85
C LYS A 568 11.65 24.02 9.29
N ASP A 569 10.51 24.37 9.86
CA ASP A 569 10.17 24.13 11.27
C ASP A 569 9.36 22.83 11.49
N MET A 570 8.97 22.16 10.40
CA MET A 570 8.08 20.99 10.39
C MET A 570 8.47 19.89 11.38
N TRP A 571 9.75 19.57 11.51
CA TRP A 571 10.19 18.47 12.38
C TRP A 571 10.11 18.83 13.86
N ASP A 572 10.40 20.08 14.22
CA ASP A 572 10.21 20.60 15.58
C ASP A 572 8.73 20.64 15.93
N ASP A 573 7.90 21.14 15.02
CA ASP A 573 6.45 21.20 15.18
C ASP A 573 5.82 19.81 15.30
N ILE A 574 6.25 18.84 14.50
CA ILE A 574 5.79 17.43 14.62
C ILE A 574 6.13 16.88 16.01
N ARG A 575 7.33 17.15 16.53
CA ARG A 575 7.73 16.68 17.87
C ARG A 575 6.90 17.32 18.99
N ASP A 576 6.59 18.61 18.88
CA ASP A 576 5.83 19.34 19.90
C ASP A 576 4.33 19.03 19.84
N ILE A 577 3.74 19.02 18.64
CA ILE A 577 2.31 18.76 18.40
C ILE A 577 1.97 17.27 18.59
N ARG A 578 2.94 16.40 18.29
CA ARG A 578 2.82 14.93 18.38
C ARG A 578 1.61 14.39 17.60
N PRO A 579 1.50 14.58 16.29
CA PRO A 579 0.28 14.25 15.53
C PRO A 579 -0.12 12.77 15.64
N THR A 580 -1.40 12.47 15.41
CA THR A 580 -1.93 11.10 15.33
C THR A 580 -2.07 10.60 13.90
N SER A 581 -2.08 11.52 12.94
CA SER A 581 -2.08 11.24 11.51
C SER A 581 -1.14 12.15 10.74
N LEU A 582 -0.37 11.59 9.81
CA LEU A 582 0.50 12.35 8.91
C LEU A 582 0.08 12.14 7.44
N GLY A 583 -0.29 13.22 6.77
CA GLY A 583 -0.43 13.23 5.31
C GLY A 583 0.84 13.78 4.68
N LEU A 584 1.69 12.93 4.13
CA LEU A 584 2.96 13.36 3.52
C LEU A 584 3.05 12.91 2.06
N SER A 585 3.72 13.70 1.24
CA SER A 585 4.03 13.32 -0.14
C SER A 585 4.99 12.12 -0.19
N PRO A 586 5.01 11.35 -1.29
CA PRO A 586 5.97 10.26 -1.47
C PRO A 586 7.43 10.67 -1.27
N ALA A 587 7.79 11.92 -1.63
CA ALA A 587 9.14 12.45 -1.48
C ALA A 587 9.55 12.56 -0.01
N ILE A 588 8.66 13.05 0.86
CA ILE A 588 8.95 13.18 2.29
C ILE A 588 9.01 11.80 2.96
N TRP A 589 8.12 10.87 2.56
CA TRP A 589 8.21 9.48 3.02
C TRP A 589 9.52 8.80 2.62
N THR A 590 9.98 9.04 1.39
CA THR A 590 11.26 8.51 0.88
C THR A 590 12.45 9.14 1.62
N PHE A 591 12.37 10.43 1.95
CA PHE A 591 13.37 11.10 2.78
C PHE A 591 13.49 10.46 4.17
N LEU A 592 12.37 10.16 4.84
CA LEU A 592 12.38 9.44 6.12
C LEU A 592 13.00 8.04 5.99
N TYR A 593 12.69 7.33 4.90
CA TYR A 593 13.29 6.04 4.62
C TYR A 593 14.82 6.14 4.44
N LYS A 594 15.32 7.16 3.75
CA LYS A 594 16.77 7.40 3.61
C LYS A 594 17.44 7.70 4.94
N ILE A 595 16.81 8.47 5.83
CA ILE A 595 17.33 8.71 7.18
C ILE A 595 17.43 7.39 7.96
N TYR A 596 16.39 6.55 7.89
CA TYR A 596 16.40 5.23 8.52
C TYR A 596 17.55 4.37 7.99
N LEU A 597 17.74 4.29 6.67
CA LEU A 597 18.84 3.53 6.08
C LEU A 597 20.21 4.07 6.50
N ARG A 598 20.40 5.39 6.61
CA ARG A 598 21.66 5.98 7.09
C ARG A 598 22.02 5.59 8.52
N LYS A 599 21.01 5.35 9.37
CA LYS A 599 21.22 4.87 10.75
C LYS A 599 21.65 3.40 10.79
N LEU A 600 21.42 2.65 9.71
CA LEU A 600 21.79 1.24 9.58
C LEU A 600 23.07 1.12 8.74
N THR A 601 24.23 1.11 9.39
CA THR A 601 25.52 0.88 8.72
C THR A 601 25.89 -0.60 8.75
N GLY A 602 26.20 -1.18 7.60
CA GLY A 602 26.64 -2.59 7.50
C GLY A 602 25.57 -3.61 7.86
N HIS A 603 25.98 -4.77 8.39
CA HIS A 603 25.09 -5.83 8.88
C HIS A 603 24.46 -5.43 10.23
N ALA A 604 23.44 -4.55 10.20
CA ALA A 604 22.74 -4.12 11.39
C ALA A 604 21.95 -5.27 12.04
N THR A 605 22.14 -5.48 13.34
CA THR A 605 21.40 -6.47 14.13
C THR A 605 19.91 -6.11 14.25
N ASP A 606 19.06 -7.07 14.58
CA ASP A 606 17.62 -6.81 14.80
C ASP A 606 17.39 -5.75 15.88
N GLU A 607 18.17 -5.77 16.95
CA GLU A 607 18.13 -4.76 18.02
C GLU A 607 18.46 -3.35 17.49
N GLN A 608 19.49 -3.21 16.64
CA GLN A 608 19.83 -1.93 16.02
C GLN A 608 18.71 -1.42 15.10
N ARG A 609 18.06 -2.33 14.35
CA ARG A 609 16.93 -2.01 13.48
C ARG A 609 15.72 -1.54 14.29
N GLU A 610 15.42 -2.19 15.42
CA GLU A 610 14.34 -1.80 16.32
C GLU A 610 14.62 -0.47 17.03
N ASN A 611 15.86 -0.23 17.46
CA ASN A 611 16.25 1.05 18.06
C ASN A 611 16.12 2.20 17.06
N ALA A 612 16.62 2.03 15.83
CA ALA A 612 16.46 3.03 14.78
C ALA A 612 14.98 3.29 14.44
N ALA A 613 14.13 2.25 14.46
CA ALA A 613 12.69 2.41 14.26
C ALA A 613 12.04 3.21 15.39
N ARG A 614 12.35 2.89 16.66
CA ARG A 614 11.83 3.61 17.83
C ARG A 614 12.23 5.08 17.85
N GLU A 615 13.50 5.38 17.56
CA GLU A 615 13.98 6.76 17.43
C GLU A 615 13.25 7.54 16.34
N MET A 616 12.99 6.90 15.19
CA MET A 616 12.23 7.52 14.10
C MET A 616 10.78 7.77 14.51
N GLN A 617 10.11 6.82 15.16
CA GLN A 617 8.75 6.99 15.69
C GLN A 617 8.68 8.14 16.72
N GLN A 618 9.66 8.23 17.62
CA GLN A 618 9.75 9.32 18.59
C GLN A 618 10.01 10.67 17.91
N SER A 619 10.84 10.70 16.86
CA SER A 619 11.08 11.91 16.05
C SER A 619 9.81 12.38 15.32
N LEU A 620 8.85 11.48 15.08
CA LEU A 620 7.52 11.79 14.55
C LEU A 620 6.48 12.12 15.64
N GLY A 621 6.92 12.32 16.89
CA GLY A 621 6.07 12.67 18.03
C GLY A 621 5.45 11.49 18.80
N GLY A 622 5.76 10.25 18.39
CA GLY A 622 5.44 9.02 19.12
C GLY A 622 3.95 8.66 19.21
N ARG A 623 3.06 9.35 18.48
CA ARG A 623 1.61 9.10 18.48
C ARG A 623 1.02 8.83 17.09
N VAL A 624 1.84 8.85 16.06
CA VAL A 624 1.38 8.64 14.68
C VAL A 624 1.01 7.18 14.49
N ILE A 625 -0.27 6.93 14.25
CA ILE A 625 -0.80 5.57 14.03
C ILE A 625 -1.34 5.39 12.61
N SER A 626 -1.59 6.50 11.90
CA SER A 626 -2.08 6.50 10.53
C SER A 626 -1.34 7.50 9.67
N GLY A 627 -1.43 7.30 8.36
CA GLY A 627 -1.00 8.33 7.43
C GLY A 627 -1.61 8.15 6.06
N THR A 628 -1.35 9.14 5.21
CA THR A 628 -1.69 9.05 3.79
C THR A 628 -0.49 9.42 2.96
N SER A 629 -0.34 8.77 1.81
CA SER A 629 0.52 9.20 0.73
C SER A 629 -0.31 9.38 -0.54
N GLY A 630 -0.11 10.47 -1.25
CA GLY A 630 -0.86 10.79 -2.47
C GLY A 630 -0.18 11.91 -3.26
N GLY A 631 -0.74 12.26 -4.41
CA GLY A 631 -0.19 13.30 -5.31
C GLY A 631 0.98 12.84 -6.20
N GLY A 632 1.52 11.64 -5.95
CA GLY A 632 2.54 10.98 -6.77
C GLY A 632 2.66 9.50 -6.42
N SER A 633 3.44 8.76 -7.20
CA SER A 633 3.69 7.33 -6.96
C SER A 633 4.69 7.14 -5.81
N ILE A 634 4.40 6.19 -4.92
CA ILE A 634 5.27 5.78 -3.83
C ILE A 634 5.77 4.35 -4.06
N SER A 635 7.03 4.05 -3.74
CA SER A 635 7.59 2.72 -3.96
C SER A 635 7.08 1.69 -2.95
N PRO A 636 6.96 0.40 -3.33
CA PRO A 636 6.58 -0.66 -2.40
C PRO A 636 7.51 -0.79 -1.19
N SER A 637 8.82 -0.54 -1.37
CA SER A 637 9.81 -0.60 -0.29
C SER A 637 9.58 0.49 0.75
N VAL A 638 9.27 1.72 0.32
CA VAL A 638 8.96 2.83 1.23
C VAL A 638 7.63 2.57 1.96
N LEU A 639 6.60 2.04 1.26
CA LEU A 639 5.35 1.64 1.92
C LEU A 639 5.56 0.52 2.96
N SER A 640 6.38 -0.48 2.64
CA SER A 640 6.74 -1.56 3.56
C SER A 640 7.47 -1.01 4.79
N PHE A 641 8.43 -0.10 4.60
CA PHE A 641 9.11 0.58 5.70
C PHE A 641 8.11 1.29 6.63
N ILE A 642 7.18 2.09 6.10
CA ILE A 642 6.22 2.82 6.92
C ILE A 642 5.30 1.86 7.71
N ARG A 643 4.78 0.82 7.04
CA ARG A 643 3.82 -0.12 7.66
C ARG A 643 4.49 -1.09 8.64
N ASN A 644 5.64 -1.63 8.26
CA ASN A 644 6.26 -2.75 8.97
C ASN A 644 7.33 -2.28 9.96
N VAL A 645 8.05 -1.20 9.68
CA VAL A 645 9.09 -0.65 10.56
C VAL A 645 8.51 0.44 11.46
N LEU A 646 7.87 1.46 10.87
CA LEU A 646 7.28 2.55 11.67
C LEU A 646 5.93 2.19 12.29
N LYS A 647 5.31 1.06 11.91
CA LYS A 647 4.00 0.59 12.41
C LYS A 647 2.86 1.60 12.19
N ILE A 648 2.94 2.39 11.11
CA ILE A 648 1.93 3.38 10.74
C ILE A 648 1.01 2.78 9.66
N ASP A 649 -0.31 2.80 9.85
CA ASP A 649 -1.27 2.42 8.80
C ASP A 649 -1.35 3.54 7.76
N VAL A 650 -0.35 3.55 6.85
CA VAL A 650 -0.32 4.49 5.73
C VAL A 650 -1.18 3.96 4.59
N VAL A 651 -1.99 4.85 4.03
CA VAL A 651 -2.84 4.58 2.87
C VAL A 651 -2.24 5.24 1.64
N ASN A 652 -2.05 4.48 0.55
CA ASN A 652 -1.70 5.04 -0.75
C ASN A 652 -2.97 5.49 -1.48
N MET A 653 -3.15 6.79 -1.70
CA MET A 653 -4.35 7.39 -2.27
C MET A 653 -4.09 7.87 -3.70
N TYR A 654 -4.96 7.48 -4.63
CA TYR A 654 -5.04 8.07 -5.96
C TYR A 654 -6.32 8.89 -6.10
N GLY A 655 -6.19 10.08 -6.65
CA GLY A 655 -7.28 11.02 -6.86
C GLY A 655 -6.81 12.23 -7.68
N CYS A 656 -7.77 13.01 -8.14
CA CYS A 656 -7.53 14.31 -8.75
C CYS A 656 -8.56 15.32 -8.24
N ARG A 657 -8.31 16.61 -8.44
CA ARG A 657 -9.24 17.66 -8.01
C ARG A 657 -10.60 17.50 -8.70
N GLU A 658 -10.59 17.08 -9.95
CA GLU A 658 -11.78 16.97 -10.79
C GLU A 658 -12.70 15.80 -10.40
N CYS A 659 -12.19 14.78 -9.73
CA CYS A 659 -12.96 13.56 -9.39
C CYS A 659 -12.97 13.19 -7.90
N GLY A 660 -12.21 13.92 -7.07
CA GLY A 660 -11.95 13.57 -5.69
C GLY A 660 -11.09 12.30 -5.56
N ASN A 661 -11.33 11.54 -4.48
CA ASN A 661 -10.61 10.29 -4.22
C ASN A 661 -11.13 9.18 -5.15
N ILE A 662 -10.21 8.53 -5.89
CA ILE A 662 -10.51 7.50 -6.90
C ILE A 662 -10.22 6.10 -6.36
N SER A 663 -9.05 5.90 -5.75
CA SER A 663 -8.67 4.59 -5.20
C SER A 663 -7.86 4.68 -3.90
N ARG A 664 -7.95 3.60 -3.11
CA ARG A 664 -7.25 3.34 -1.86
C ARG A 664 -6.40 2.07 -2.01
N ASP A 665 -5.08 2.20 -1.95
CA ASP A 665 -4.12 1.11 -2.20
C ASP A 665 -4.40 0.38 -3.53
N GLY A 666 -4.76 1.16 -4.55
CA GLY A 666 -5.17 0.68 -5.87
C GLY A 666 -6.64 0.23 -5.95
N VAL A 667 -7.33 0.00 -4.82
CA VAL A 667 -8.74 -0.44 -4.83
C VAL A 667 -9.68 0.75 -5.01
N LEU A 668 -10.55 0.70 -6.02
CA LEU A 668 -11.50 1.78 -6.31
C LEU A 668 -12.47 2.06 -5.16
N TYR A 669 -12.73 3.34 -4.89
CA TYR A 669 -13.77 3.73 -3.94
C TYR A 669 -15.17 3.31 -4.42
N PRO A 670 -16.12 3.07 -3.50
CA PRO A 670 -17.52 2.82 -3.87
C PRO A 670 -18.10 3.97 -4.71
N GLY A 671 -18.90 3.63 -5.72
CA GLY A 671 -19.49 4.61 -6.65
C GLY A 671 -18.55 5.13 -7.73
N VAL A 672 -17.23 4.93 -7.60
CA VAL A 672 -16.26 5.23 -8.66
C VAL A 672 -16.32 4.15 -9.73
N ASP A 673 -16.50 4.60 -10.96
CA ASP A 673 -16.53 3.81 -12.17
C ASP A 673 -15.40 4.24 -13.11
N VAL A 674 -14.73 3.27 -13.71
CA VAL A 674 -13.50 3.47 -14.49
C VAL A 674 -13.70 2.85 -15.87
N LYS A 675 -13.38 3.64 -16.89
CA LYS A 675 -13.24 3.17 -18.27
C LYS A 675 -11.81 3.44 -18.72
N LEU A 676 -11.22 2.47 -19.41
CA LEU A 676 -9.95 2.67 -20.09
C LEU A 676 -10.26 3.03 -21.53
N ILE A 677 -9.56 4.03 -22.07
CA ILE A 677 -9.64 4.40 -23.48
C ILE A 677 -8.35 3.97 -24.16
N PRO A 678 -8.44 3.35 -25.35
CA PRO A 678 -7.24 3.01 -26.11
C PRO A 678 -6.41 4.25 -26.38
N VAL A 679 -5.10 4.08 -26.32
CA VAL A 679 -4.14 5.12 -26.72
C VAL A 679 -3.32 4.51 -27.85
N PRO A 680 -3.76 4.67 -29.12
CA PRO A 680 -3.17 3.98 -30.27
C PRO A 680 -1.68 4.23 -30.42
N ASP A 681 -1.23 5.46 -30.12
CA ASP A 681 0.18 5.82 -30.17
C ASP A 681 1.02 4.96 -29.21
N LEU A 682 0.46 4.62 -28.04
CA LEU A 682 1.05 3.78 -27.00
C LEU A 682 0.79 2.27 -27.18
N GLU A 683 0.10 1.88 -28.25
CA GLU A 683 -0.34 0.48 -28.50
C GLU A 683 -1.19 -0.12 -27.36
N LEU A 684 -1.91 0.72 -26.61
CA LEU A 684 -2.76 0.29 -25.50
C LEU A 684 -4.18 -0.05 -25.99
N ASP A 685 -4.69 -1.21 -25.60
CA ASP A 685 -5.95 -1.80 -26.09
C ASP A 685 -7.22 -1.08 -25.60
N GLY A 686 -7.17 -0.41 -24.45
CA GLY A 686 -8.33 0.16 -23.77
C GLY A 686 -9.23 -0.87 -23.07
N GLU A 687 -8.85 -2.15 -23.05
CA GLU A 687 -9.56 -3.23 -22.36
C GLU A 687 -8.89 -3.56 -21.02
N THR A 688 -7.59 -3.81 -21.05
CA THR A 688 -6.80 -4.14 -19.85
C THR A 688 -5.90 -2.97 -19.44
N GLU A 689 -5.48 -2.15 -20.40
CA GLU A 689 -4.62 -0.99 -20.22
C GLU A 689 -5.01 0.18 -21.12
N GLY A 690 -4.89 1.41 -20.62
CA GLY A 690 -5.28 2.59 -21.41
C GLY A 690 -5.29 3.89 -20.61
N GLU A 691 -5.77 4.95 -21.25
CA GLU A 691 -6.02 6.24 -20.58
C GLU A 691 -7.21 6.08 -19.62
N ILE A 692 -6.97 6.41 -18.36
CA ILE A 692 -7.95 6.28 -17.28
C ILE A 692 -9.00 7.38 -17.42
N CYS A 693 -10.24 6.96 -17.56
CA CYS A 693 -11.42 7.84 -17.54
C CYS A 693 -12.30 7.48 -16.34
N ILE A 694 -12.67 8.51 -15.58
CA ILE A 694 -13.32 8.33 -14.27
C ILE A 694 -14.71 8.94 -14.28
N HIS A 695 -15.67 8.17 -13.81
CA HIS A 695 -16.94 8.71 -13.33
C HIS A 695 -16.99 8.53 -11.81
N SER A 696 -17.20 9.63 -11.09
CA SER A 696 -17.21 9.66 -9.63
C SER A 696 -18.41 10.47 -9.13
N PRO A 697 -19.04 10.08 -8.00
CA PRO A 697 -20.03 10.92 -7.33
C PRO A 697 -19.46 12.26 -6.87
N ARG A 698 -18.14 12.38 -6.78
CA ARG A 698 -17.42 13.60 -6.40
C ARG A 698 -16.83 14.36 -7.60
N MET A 699 -17.31 14.07 -8.81
CA MET A 699 -16.82 14.70 -10.04
C MET A 699 -17.34 16.13 -10.18
N ILE A 700 -16.47 17.07 -10.56
CA ILE A 700 -16.86 18.47 -10.77
C ILE A 700 -17.80 18.63 -11.97
N SER A 701 -18.65 19.66 -11.92
CA SER A 701 -19.56 19.99 -13.02
C SER A 701 -18.80 20.50 -14.25
N GLY A 702 -17.67 21.17 -14.07
CA GLY A 702 -16.83 21.67 -15.16
C GLY A 702 -15.80 22.68 -14.68
N TYR A 703 -15.23 23.42 -15.63
CA TYR A 703 -14.31 24.53 -15.34
C TYR A 703 -15.02 25.87 -15.52
N TRP A 704 -14.76 26.80 -14.62
CA TRP A 704 -15.33 28.16 -14.63
C TRP A 704 -14.94 28.89 -15.92
N GLY A 705 -15.95 29.44 -16.61
CA GLY A 705 -15.78 30.16 -17.87
C GLY A 705 -15.39 29.28 -19.07
N LEU A 706 -15.45 27.95 -18.95
CA LEU A 706 -15.08 27.01 -20.01
C LEU A 706 -16.18 25.94 -20.20
N ASP A 707 -17.12 26.21 -21.08
CA ASP A 707 -18.20 25.27 -21.42
C ASP A 707 -17.68 24.08 -22.24
N ASN A 708 -18.22 22.88 -21.98
CA ASN A 708 -17.95 21.65 -22.74
C ASN A 708 -16.46 21.33 -22.98
N HIS A 709 -15.62 21.53 -21.96
CA HIS A 709 -14.19 21.24 -22.04
C HIS A 709 -13.92 19.77 -22.38
N SER A 710 -12.99 19.51 -23.31
CA SER A 710 -12.68 18.19 -23.88
C SER A 710 -12.19 17.13 -22.90
N SER A 711 -11.79 17.54 -21.69
CA SER A 711 -11.49 16.63 -20.58
C SER A 711 -12.73 15.89 -20.06
N PHE A 712 -13.94 16.33 -20.39
CA PHE A 712 -15.17 15.62 -20.06
C PHE A 712 -15.77 15.01 -21.32
N ILE A 713 -15.99 13.70 -21.28
CA ILE A 713 -16.48 12.91 -22.41
C ILE A 713 -17.71 12.12 -21.98
N ASN A 714 -18.52 11.70 -22.96
CA ASN A 714 -19.65 10.81 -22.71
C ASN A 714 -19.33 9.43 -23.31
N ILE A 715 -19.44 8.40 -22.48
CA ILE A 715 -19.29 6.98 -22.87
C ILE A 715 -20.55 6.27 -22.39
N ASP A 716 -21.24 5.58 -23.29
CA ASP A 716 -22.47 4.83 -22.97
C ASP A 716 -23.56 5.66 -22.26
N GLY A 717 -23.71 6.93 -22.64
CA GLY A 717 -24.67 7.85 -22.02
C GLY A 717 -24.28 8.36 -20.63
N LYS A 718 -23.08 8.04 -20.15
CA LYS A 718 -22.54 8.44 -18.85
C LYS A 718 -21.32 9.34 -19.04
N ARG A 719 -21.24 10.40 -18.23
CA ARG A 719 -20.15 11.40 -18.30
C ARG A 719 -18.92 10.93 -17.53
N TYR A 720 -17.76 10.95 -18.17
CA TYR A 720 -16.46 10.62 -17.57
C TYR A 720 -15.49 11.79 -17.71
N TYR A 721 -14.55 11.88 -16.77
CA TYR A 721 -13.40 12.78 -16.82
C TYR A 721 -12.15 12.03 -17.28
N LYS A 722 -11.47 12.57 -18.29
CA LYS A 722 -10.17 12.10 -18.78
C LYS A 722 -9.07 12.55 -17.81
N THR A 723 -8.45 11.62 -17.10
CA THR A 723 -7.42 11.98 -16.10
C THR A 723 -6.09 12.38 -16.74
N GLY A 724 -5.83 11.92 -17.97
CA GLY A 724 -4.51 11.98 -18.61
C GLY A 724 -3.49 11.02 -17.99
N ASP A 725 -3.89 10.19 -17.03
CA ASP A 725 -3.09 9.13 -16.44
C ASP A 725 -3.35 7.81 -17.18
N ILE A 726 -2.32 6.99 -17.34
CA ILE A 726 -2.36 5.65 -17.91
C ILE A 726 -2.35 4.63 -16.77
N GLY A 727 -3.17 3.60 -16.88
CA GLY A 727 -3.11 2.50 -15.94
C GLY A 727 -3.75 1.22 -16.44
N ILE A 728 -3.59 0.21 -15.60
CA ILE A 728 -4.12 -1.14 -15.78
C ILE A 728 -5.27 -1.31 -14.79
N LEU A 729 -6.40 -1.79 -15.27
CA LEU A 729 -7.55 -2.11 -14.44
C LEU A 729 -7.75 -3.62 -14.41
N THR A 730 -7.69 -4.21 -13.22
CA THR A 730 -8.01 -5.63 -13.02
C THR A 730 -9.11 -5.73 -11.97
N GLN A 731 -10.31 -6.12 -12.40
CA GLN A 731 -11.53 -6.13 -11.57
C GLN A 731 -11.85 -4.74 -10.97
N ARG A 732 -11.46 -4.49 -9.72
CA ARG A 732 -11.60 -3.19 -9.01
C ARG A 732 -10.26 -2.65 -8.50
N THR A 733 -9.15 -3.19 -8.99
CA THR A 733 -7.80 -2.75 -8.64
C THR A 733 -7.22 -1.99 -9.83
N LEU A 734 -6.94 -0.70 -9.62
CA LEU A 734 -6.33 0.20 -10.56
C LEU A 734 -4.85 0.36 -10.22
N LYS A 735 -3.98 0.02 -11.17
CA LYS A 735 -2.54 0.23 -11.06
C LYS A 735 -2.10 1.32 -12.03
N LEU A 736 -1.56 2.41 -11.50
CA LEU A 736 -1.04 3.51 -12.30
C LEU A 736 0.29 3.12 -12.94
N PHE A 737 0.46 3.52 -14.20
CA PHE A 737 1.68 3.28 -14.98
C PHE A 737 2.46 4.59 -15.20
N ASP A 738 1.85 5.56 -15.87
CA ASP A 738 2.45 6.88 -16.16
C ASP A 738 1.34 7.88 -16.57
N ARG A 739 1.69 9.04 -17.15
CA ARG A 739 0.77 9.93 -17.87
C ARG A 739 0.94 9.82 -19.37
N SER A 740 -0.18 9.93 -20.10
CA SER A 740 -0.21 9.78 -21.56
C SER A 740 0.69 10.79 -22.28
N GLY A 741 0.88 11.99 -21.69
CA GLY A 741 1.73 13.05 -22.25
C GLY A 741 3.18 13.08 -21.76
N THR A 742 3.63 12.14 -20.94
CA THR A 742 5.02 12.12 -20.37
C THR A 742 5.86 10.93 -20.78
N MET A 743 5.28 9.96 -21.48
CA MET A 743 5.99 8.78 -21.97
C MET A 743 6.99 9.17 -23.07
N ILE A 744 8.17 8.56 -23.03
CA ILE A 744 9.21 8.73 -24.05
C ILE A 744 9.08 7.56 -25.03
N LYS A 745 8.96 7.83 -26.32
CA LYS A 745 9.15 6.80 -27.36
C LYS A 745 10.59 6.85 -27.83
N ASN A 746 11.31 5.73 -27.76
CA ASN A 746 12.66 5.62 -28.32
C ASN A 746 12.61 5.20 -29.81
N SER A 747 13.75 5.20 -30.49
CA SER A 747 13.88 4.81 -31.90
C SER A 747 13.61 3.33 -32.18
N LEU A 748 13.59 2.47 -31.14
CA LEU A 748 13.16 1.07 -31.23
C LEU A 748 11.63 0.92 -31.15
N ALA A 749 10.90 2.04 -31.19
CA ALA A 749 9.46 2.13 -30.98
C ALA A 749 8.99 1.65 -29.58
N GLU A 750 9.91 1.51 -28.62
CA GLU A 750 9.58 1.16 -27.25
C GLU A 750 9.14 2.41 -26.48
N TRP A 751 8.11 2.23 -25.66
CA TRP A 751 7.65 3.25 -24.73
C TRP A 751 8.32 3.11 -23.36
N ILE A 752 8.88 4.21 -22.90
CA ILE A 752 9.66 4.33 -21.68
C ILE A 752 8.97 5.30 -20.73
N SER A 753 8.74 4.84 -19.51
CA SER A 753 8.21 5.65 -18.41
C SER A 753 9.36 6.36 -17.69
N PRO A 754 9.55 7.69 -17.88
CA PRO A 754 10.58 8.41 -17.15
C PRO A 754 10.31 8.41 -15.64
N VAL A 755 9.04 8.51 -15.22
CA VAL A 755 8.68 8.56 -13.80
C VAL A 755 9.01 7.26 -13.07
N LYS A 756 8.82 6.10 -13.71
CA LYS A 756 9.25 4.80 -13.18
C LYS A 756 10.74 4.79 -12.87
N ILE A 757 11.56 5.22 -13.83
CA ILE A 757 13.01 5.22 -13.71
C ILE A 757 13.45 6.21 -12.62
N GLU A 758 12.91 7.44 -12.63
CA GLU A 758 13.19 8.46 -11.61
C GLU A 758 12.92 7.94 -10.20
N ASN A 759 11.76 7.33 -9.96
CA ASN A 759 11.39 6.78 -8.65
C ASN A 759 12.30 5.63 -8.20
N ILE A 760 12.88 4.88 -9.14
CA ILE A 760 13.88 3.86 -8.84
C ILE A 760 15.19 4.53 -8.45
N LEU A 761 15.74 5.40 -9.30
CA LEU A 761 17.03 6.06 -9.05
C LEU A 761 17.02 6.90 -7.76
N GLU A 762 15.90 7.54 -7.44
CA GLU A 762 15.75 8.33 -6.22
C GLU A 762 15.67 7.51 -4.93
N GLN A 763 15.68 6.18 -4.99
CA GLN A 763 15.86 5.34 -3.82
C GLN A 763 17.33 5.25 -3.38
N LEU A 764 18.28 5.57 -4.27
CA LEU A 764 19.71 5.59 -3.95
C LEU A 764 20.03 6.71 -2.93
N PRO A 765 20.82 6.42 -1.87
CA PRO A 765 21.29 7.42 -0.91
C PRO A 765 22.08 8.57 -1.54
N GLU A 766 22.79 8.32 -2.64
CA GLU A 766 23.66 9.23 -3.39
C GLU A 766 22.87 10.21 -4.26
N ILE A 767 21.63 9.88 -4.61
CA ILE A 767 20.80 10.69 -5.50
C ILE A 767 19.72 11.38 -4.67
N SER A 768 19.68 12.72 -4.70
CA SER A 768 18.60 13.49 -4.08
C SER A 768 17.39 13.57 -5.00
N SER A 769 17.62 13.82 -6.29
CA SER A 769 16.58 13.87 -7.30
C SER A 769 17.13 13.47 -8.67
N ALA A 770 16.29 12.90 -9.52
CA ALA A 770 16.63 12.52 -10.88
C ALA A 770 15.56 12.99 -11.87
N PHE A 771 15.95 13.35 -13.08
CA PHE A 771 15.04 13.73 -14.16
C PHE A 771 15.45 13.04 -15.46
N ILE A 772 14.54 12.24 -16.02
CA ILE A 772 14.82 11.41 -17.19
C ILE A 772 14.46 12.16 -18.46
N LEU A 773 15.43 12.21 -19.37
CA LEU A 773 15.35 12.82 -20.68
C LEU A 773 15.25 11.72 -21.74
N GLY A 774 14.49 11.98 -22.79
CA GLY A 774 14.34 11.11 -23.94
C GLY A 774 14.50 11.85 -25.26
N ASP A 775 15.04 11.15 -26.25
CA ASP A 775 15.07 11.57 -27.65
C ASP A 775 14.55 10.43 -28.52
N SER A 776 13.57 10.73 -29.38
CA SER A 776 12.94 9.75 -30.26
C SER A 776 13.89 9.20 -31.34
N SER A 777 15.02 9.87 -31.57
CA SER A 777 16.06 9.40 -32.49
C SER A 777 17.07 8.43 -31.84
N CYS A 778 17.06 8.27 -30.52
CA CYS A 778 18.00 7.41 -29.79
C CYS A 778 17.33 6.12 -29.30
N THR A 779 18.10 5.05 -29.06
CA THR A 779 17.60 3.77 -28.52
C THR A 779 17.54 3.76 -26.98
N TYR A 780 18.09 4.79 -26.34
CA TYR A 780 18.32 4.90 -24.91
C TYR A 780 17.78 6.20 -24.32
N VAL A 781 17.78 6.29 -22.99
CA VAL A 781 17.45 7.52 -22.23
C VAL A 781 18.67 8.11 -21.54
N ALA A 782 18.59 9.39 -21.20
CA ALA A 782 19.60 10.11 -20.42
C ALA A 782 19.00 10.59 -19.08
N ALA A 783 19.85 10.92 -18.10
CA ALA A 783 19.38 11.41 -16.81
C ALA A 783 20.11 12.67 -16.34
N ILE A 784 19.37 13.62 -15.78
CA ILE A 784 19.94 14.67 -14.94
C ILE A 784 19.81 14.23 -13.49
N VAL A 785 20.91 14.30 -12.75
CA VAL A 785 21.01 13.78 -11.39
C VAL A 785 21.43 14.91 -10.46
N CYS A 786 20.56 15.28 -9.52
CA CYS A 786 20.93 16.11 -8.38
C CYS A 786 21.50 15.21 -7.28
N PRO A 787 22.80 15.32 -6.95
CA PRO A 787 23.43 14.48 -5.95
C PRO A 787 22.96 14.88 -4.54
N SER A 788 22.86 13.91 -3.65
CA SER A 788 22.80 14.15 -2.22
C SER A 788 24.18 14.58 -1.69
N GLU A 789 24.27 14.93 -0.41
CA GLU A 789 25.56 15.27 0.22
C GLU A 789 26.63 14.18 0.04
N ILE A 790 26.23 12.90 0.07
CA ILE A 790 27.12 11.75 -0.15
C ILE A 790 27.48 11.65 -1.62
N GLY A 791 26.49 11.76 -2.50
CA GLY A 791 26.68 11.66 -3.95
C GLY A 791 27.46 12.82 -4.56
N ARG A 792 27.64 13.94 -3.85
CA ARG A 792 28.42 15.10 -4.32
C ARG A 792 29.89 14.74 -4.56
N THR A 793 30.41 13.70 -3.92
CA THR A 793 31.80 13.26 -4.12
C THR A 793 31.99 12.40 -5.37
N LEU A 794 30.91 11.88 -5.96
CA LEU A 794 30.95 11.01 -7.13
C LEU A 794 31.06 11.83 -8.42
N ASN A 795 31.88 11.38 -9.37
CA ASN A 795 31.90 11.90 -10.73
C ASN A 795 30.83 11.25 -11.63
N GLU A 796 30.65 11.76 -12.85
CA GLU A 796 29.63 11.29 -13.81
C GLU A 796 29.77 9.80 -14.14
N SER A 797 30.99 9.27 -14.24
CA SER A 797 31.23 7.84 -14.50
C SER A 797 30.78 6.98 -13.31
N GLU A 798 31.21 7.34 -12.10
CA GLU A 798 30.88 6.61 -10.87
C GLU A 798 29.36 6.60 -10.62
N MET A 799 28.69 7.75 -10.80
CA MET A 799 27.25 7.88 -10.62
C MET A 799 26.46 7.12 -11.71
N LEU A 800 26.91 7.17 -12.97
CA LEU A 800 26.28 6.41 -14.05
C LEU A 800 26.38 4.90 -13.82
N GLN A 801 27.52 4.43 -13.31
CA GLN A 801 27.72 3.02 -12.96
C GLN A 801 26.81 2.59 -11.81
N LEU A 802 26.68 3.41 -10.77
CA LEU A 802 25.74 3.19 -9.67
C LEU A 802 24.29 3.07 -10.18
N ILE A 803 23.88 3.99 -11.06
CA ILE A 803 22.57 4.00 -11.71
C ILE A 803 22.35 2.73 -12.54
N ARG A 804 23.34 2.28 -13.31
CA ARG A 804 23.26 1.07 -14.13
C ARG A 804 23.09 -0.18 -13.27
N PHE A 805 23.92 -0.32 -12.23
CA PHE A 805 23.87 -1.45 -11.31
C PHE A 805 22.52 -1.51 -10.59
N TYR A 806 22.10 -0.40 -9.98
CA TYR A 806 20.86 -0.34 -9.20
C TYR A 806 19.63 -0.50 -10.09
N GLY A 807 19.61 0.18 -11.25
CA GLY A 807 18.52 0.11 -12.22
C GLY A 807 18.28 -1.32 -12.73
N ALA A 808 19.34 -2.04 -13.13
CA ALA A 808 19.24 -3.43 -13.53
C ALA A 808 18.73 -4.33 -12.39
N HIS A 809 19.21 -4.10 -11.16
CA HIS A 809 18.77 -4.83 -9.98
C HIS A 809 17.28 -4.63 -9.66
N CYS A 810 16.77 -3.42 -9.88
CA CYS A 810 15.35 -3.09 -9.72
C CYS A 810 14.47 -3.55 -10.92
N GLY A 811 15.04 -4.24 -11.90
CA GLY A 811 14.30 -4.79 -13.04
C GLY A 811 14.01 -3.78 -14.15
N LEU A 812 14.83 -2.73 -14.30
CA LEU A 812 14.78 -1.87 -15.48
C LEU A 812 15.29 -2.64 -16.72
N ARG A 813 14.62 -2.45 -17.86
CA ARG A 813 15.09 -2.94 -19.16
C ARG A 813 16.34 -2.17 -19.60
N GLY A 814 17.15 -2.75 -20.48
CA GLY A 814 18.37 -2.08 -20.97
C GLY A 814 18.11 -0.70 -21.59
N SER A 815 16.98 -0.52 -22.28
CA SER A 815 16.54 0.76 -22.83
C SER A 815 16.00 1.75 -21.78
N GLU A 816 15.59 1.28 -20.60
CA GLU A 816 15.13 2.10 -19.47
C GLU A 816 16.29 2.57 -18.56
N ILE A 817 17.49 2.00 -18.71
CA ILE A 817 18.66 2.39 -17.93
C ILE A 817 19.36 3.56 -18.63
N PRO A 818 19.56 4.72 -17.94
CA PRO A 818 20.27 5.84 -18.52
C PRO A 818 21.66 5.45 -19.04
N GLN A 819 21.99 5.89 -20.25
CA GLN A 819 23.32 5.61 -20.87
C GLN A 819 24.29 6.77 -20.72
N CYS A 820 23.79 7.97 -20.50
CA CYS A 820 24.55 9.16 -20.17
C CYS A 820 23.82 9.96 -19.09
N ILE A 821 24.59 10.66 -18.26
CA ILE A 821 24.04 11.52 -17.21
C ILE A 821 24.72 12.88 -17.18
N TYR A 822 24.04 13.84 -16.57
CA TYR A 822 24.58 15.11 -16.12
C TYR A 822 24.36 15.26 -14.61
N ILE A 823 25.42 15.57 -13.85
CA ILE A 823 25.29 15.82 -12.41
C ILE A 823 25.09 17.32 -12.18
N GLU A 824 23.91 17.69 -11.68
CA GLU A 824 23.57 19.07 -11.31
C GLU A 824 24.15 19.39 -9.92
N ARG A 825 25.15 20.26 -9.86
CA ARG A 825 25.85 20.61 -8.61
C ARG A 825 25.52 22.00 -8.10
N ASP A 826 25.07 22.88 -8.99
CA ASP A 826 24.98 24.32 -8.74
C ASP A 826 23.59 24.71 -8.26
N ILE A 827 22.57 23.95 -8.66
CA ILE A 827 21.16 24.29 -8.40
C ILE A 827 20.45 23.16 -7.66
N ILE A 828 19.81 23.51 -6.54
CA ILE A 828 18.87 22.62 -5.84
C ILE A 828 17.46 22.87 -6.40
N TRP A 829 16.77 21.85 -6.89
CA TRP A 829 15.40 21.99 -7.37
C TRP A 829 14.43 22.30 -6.22
N ASN A 830 13.68 23.40 -6.31
CA ASN A 830 12.74 23.82 -5.27
C ASN A 830 11.61 24.70 -5.85
N GLU A 831 10.68 25.15 -5.00
CA GLU A 831 9.56 26.00 -5.43
C GLU A 831 9.99 27.43 -5.77
N ILE A 832 11.05 27.93 -5.11
CA ILE A 832 11.55 29.30 -5.26
C ILE A 832 12.11 29.52 -6.68
N ASN A 833 12.86 28.56 -7.22
CA ASN A 833 13.36 28.61 -8.59
C ASN A 833 12.35 28.08 -9.64
N GLY A 834 11.16 27.66 -9.21
CA GLY A 834 10.08 27.20 -10.08
C GLY A 834 10.33 25.85 -10.78
N LEU A 835 11.43 25.16 -10.47
CA LEU A 835 11.73 23.82 -10.99
C LEU A 835 10.91 22.74 -10.29
N MET A 836 10.47 23.01 -9.06
CA MET A 836 9.51 22.21 -8.31
C MET A 836 8.25 23.02 -8.03
N LYS A 837 7.14 22.32 -7.86
CA LYS A 837 5.98 22.78 -7.07
C LYS A 837 5.87 21.79 -5.91
N GLU A 838 4.75 21.10 -5.79
CA GLU A 838 4.62 19.87 -4.98
C GLU A 838 5.38 18.65 -5.55
N LYS A 839 5.70 18.71 -6.85
CA LYS A 839 6.43 17.69 -7.63
C LYS A 839 7.29 18.34 -8.70
N LYS A 840 8.15 17.56 -9.36
CA LYS A 840 8.98 18.01 -10.49
C LYS A 840 8.14 18.69 -11.57
N CYS A 841 8.44 19.95 -11.85
CA CYS A 841 7.80 20.69 -12.94
C CYS A 841 8.48 20.34 -14.26
N ARG A 842 8.09 19.21 -14.88
CA ARG A 842 8.79 18.67 -16.08
C ARG A 842 8.95 19.71 -17.20
N THR A 843 7.95 20.56 -17.45
CA THR A 843 8.04 21.62 -18.47
C THR A 843 9.11 22.66 -18.14
N ALA A 844 9.20 23.08 -16.86
CA ALA A 844 10.23 24.02 -16.41
C ALA A 844 11.63 23.38 -16.45
N LEU A 845 11.74 22.13 -16.00
CA LEU A 845 12.99 21.34 -16.06
C LEU A 845 13.46 21.12 -17.51
N MET A 846 12.56 20.73 -18.42
CA MET A 846 12.89 20.58 -19.85
C MET A 846 13.37 21.88 -20.47
N LYS A 847 12.74 23.01 -20.13
CA LYS A 847 13.14 24.33 -20.63
C LYS A 847 14.52 24.72 -20.08
N HIS A 848 14.72 24.53 -18.77
CA HIS A 848 15.95 24.87 -18.07
C HIS A 848 17.14 24.06 -18.58
N TYR A 849 16.97 22.75 -18.76
CA TYR A 849 18.02 21.82 -19.19
C TYR A 849 18.00 21.49 -20.69
N SER A 850 17.41 22.37 -21.50
CA SER A 850 17.28 22.16 -22.94
C SER A 850 18.64 22.00 -23.63
N GLN A 851 19.64 22.80 -23.25
CA GLN A 851 21.00 22.69 -23.78
C GLN A 851 21.69 21.40 -23.33
N VAL A 852 21.61 21.06 -22.04
CA VAL A 852 22.18 19.82 -21.48
C VAL A 852 21.60 18.59 -22.17
N LYS A 853 20.29 18.59 -22.46
CA LYS A 853 19.65 17.53 -23.25
C LYS A 853 20.31 17.39 -24.63
N THR A 854 20.45 18.49 -25.36
CA THR A 854 21.11 18.50 -26.67
C THR A 854 22.51 17.89 -26.56
N ASP A 855 23.30 18.32 -25.58
CA ASP A 855 24.67 17.85 -25.40
C ASP A 855 24.73 16.33 -25.11
N LEU A 856 23.83 15.82 -24.27
CA LEU A 856 23.77 14.40 -23.89
C LEU A 856 23.36 13.47 -25.05
N PHE A 857 22.59 13.95 -26.02
CA PHE A 857 22.12 13.15 -27.17
C PHE A 857 22.89 13.43 -28.48
N HIS A 858 23.66 14.53 -28.57
CA HIS A 858 24.52 14.84 -29.72
C HIS A 858 26.01 14.52 -29.51
N GLN A 859 26.43 14.08 -28.32
CA GLN A 859 27.78 13.57 -28.12
C GLN A 859 27.96 12.20 -28.79
N GLU A 860 28.62 12.17 -29.95
CA GLU A 860 29.23 10.96 -30.54
C GLU A 860 30.40 10.40 -29.69
N ASN A 861 30.70 10.95 -28.49
CA ASN A 861 32.01 10.78 -27.84
C ASN A 861 31.97 10.53 -26.33
N ILE A 862 31.48 9.36 -25.90
CA ILE A 862 31.82 8.81 -24.56
C ILE A 862 32.76 7.60 -24.65
N GLN A 863 32.93 6.99 -25.82
CA GLN A 863 33.83 5.83 -26.00
C GLN A 863 35.33 6.18 -26.14
N GLU A 864 35.72 7.45 -26.28
CA GLU A 864 37.14 7.82 -26.49
C GLU A 864 37.91 8.17 -25.20
N HIS A 865 37.28 8.74 -24.17
CA HIS A 865 38.01 9.20 -22.97
C HIS A 865 38.45 8.07 -22.02
N VAL A 866 37.87 6.87 -22.12
CA VAL A 866 38.22 5.72 -21.26
C VAL A 866 39.35 4.85 -21.86
N LYS A 867 39.73 5.10 -23.12
CA LYS A 867 40.69 4.24 -23.85
C LYS A 867 42.17 4.40 -23.42
N ASN A 868 42.53 5.43 -22.63
CA ASN A 868 43.93 5.81 -22.37
C ASN A 868 44.35 5.81 -20.89
N LEU A 869 43.96 4.81 -20.10
CA LEU A 869 44.54 4.56 -18.77
C LEU A 869 45.28 3.23 -18.77
N ASP A 870 46.59 3.28 -18.47
CA ASP A 870 47.44 2.10 -18.31
C ASP A 870 47.02 1.32 -17.06
N LEU A 871 46.75 0.02 -17.23
CA LEU A 871 46.41 -0.90 -16.13
C LEU A 871 47.66 -1.27 -15.31
N ASN A 872 47.47 -1.45 -14.01
CA ASN A 872 48.46 -1.95 -13.07
C ASN A 872 48.99 -3.34 -13.47
N ILE A 873 50.31 -3.51 -13.44
CA ILE A 873 51.02 -4.72 -13.86
C ILE A 873 50.59 -5.96 -13.03
N GLU A 874 50.31 -5.78 -11.73
CA GLU A 874 49.85 -6.86 -10.86
C GLU A 874 48.43 -7.31 -11.23
N PHE A 875 47.54 -6.36 -11.54
CA PHE A 875 46.19 -6.66 -12.01
C PHE A 875 46.21 -7.40 -13.35
N VAL A 876 47.00 -6.93 -14.31
CA VAL A 876 47.17 -7.61 -15.61
C VAL A 876 47.70 -9.02 -15.44
N SER A 877 48.67 -9.24 -14.55
CA SER A 877 49.21 -10.59 -14.24
C SER A 877 48.13 -11.53 -13.67
N ILE A 878 47.22 -11.01 -12.84
CA ILE A 878 46.09 -11.78 -12.32
C ILE A 878 45.12 -12.16 -13.45
N LEU A 879 44.81 -11.23 -14.35
CA LEU A 879 43.95 -11.51 -15.51
C LEU A 879 44.58 -12.54 -16.45
N GLU A 880 45.89 -12.46 -16.72
CA GLU A 880 46.64 -13.43 -17.52
C GLU A 880 46.57 -14.85 -16.91
N ASN A 881 46.72 -14.96 -15.59
CA ASN A 881 46.59 -16.23 -14.86
C ASN A 881 45.17 -16.79 -14.90
N VAL A 882 44.15 -15.94 -14.75
CA VAL A 882 42.74 -16.36 -14.77
C VAL A 882 42.28 -16.80 -16.17
N LEU A 883 42.83 -16.18 -17.21
CA LEU A 883 42.54 -16.47 -18.61
C LEU A 883 43.46 -17.55 -19.22
N ASN A 884 44.50 -17.97 -18.50
CA ASN A 884 45.54 -18.91 -18.98
C ASN A 884 46.18 -18.49 -20.31
N ARG A 885 46.39 -17.18 -20.52
CA ARG A 885 47.05 -16.64 -21.73
C ARG A 885 47.67 -15.28 -21.47
N SER A 886 48.68 -14.91 -22.26
CA SER A 886 49.25 -13.56 -22.18
C SER A 886 48.35 -12.52 -22.86
N LEU A 887 48.29 -11.33 -22.25
CA LEU A 887 47.50 -10.18 -22.68
C LEU A 887 48.38 -9.01 -23.19
N LYS A 888 49.71 -9.19 -23.24
CA LYS A 888 50.66 -8.13 -23.64
C LYS A 888 50.30 -7.50 -24.99
N GLY A 889 50.08 -6.18 -24.98
CA GLY A 889 49.82 -5.35 -26.17
C GLY A 889 48.39 -5.40 -26.74
N HIS A 890 47.45 -6.10 -26.10
CA HIS A 890 46.11 -6.36 -26.64
C HIS A 890 44.96 -5.98 -25.68
N ILE A 891 45.24 -5.20 -24.63
CA ILE A 891 44.27 -4.78 -23.62
C ILE A 891 44.43 -3.30 -23.29
N ASN A 892 43.32 -2.61 -23.03
CA ASN A 892 43.29 -1.25 -22.48
C ASN A 892 42.29 -1.19 -21.31
N GLY A 893 42.41 -0.15 -20.48
CA GLY A 893 41.54 0.04 -19.31
C GLY A 893 40.04 0.10 -19.63
N GLY A 894 39.67 0.52 -20.84
CA GLY A 894 38.28 0.59 -21.31
C GLY A 894 37.70 -0.73 -21.79
N ASN A 895 38.48 -1.81 -21.89
CA ASN A 895 37.92 -3.12 -22.21
C ASN A 895 37.10 -3.66 -21.03
N THR A 896 36.10 -4.48 -21.31
CA THR A 896 35.48 -5.34 -20.29
C THR A 896 36.24 -6.65 -20.17
N PHE A 897 36.06 -7.37 -19.05
CA PHE A 897 36.72 -8.67 -18.88
C PHE A 897 36.30 -9.68 -19.98
N LEU A 898 35.04 -9.61 -20.41
CA LEU A 898 34.52 -10.44 -21.52
C LEU A 898 35.18 -10.12 -22.87
N GLU A 899 35.38 -8.84 -23.18
CA GLU A 899 36.00 -8.39 -24.43
C GLU A 899 37.45 -8.87 -24.57
N ILE A 900 38.15 -9.05 -23.45
CA ILE A 900 39.49 -9.64 -23.44
C ILE A 900 39.46 -11.17 -23.34
N GLY A 901 38.35 -11.79 -23.74
CA GLY A 901 38.20 -13.24 -23.89
C GLY A 901 37.89 -14.00 -22.62
N ALA A 902 37.37 -13.35 -21.57
CA ALA A 902 36.87 -14.06 -20.39
C ALA A 902 35.55 -14.77 -20.68
N ASP A 903 35.44 -16.01 -20.22
CA ASP A 903 34.19 -16.74 -20.12
C ASP A 903 33.66 -16.71 -18.67
N SER A 904 32.49 -17.29 -18.43
CA SER A 904 31.91 -17.35 -17.08
C SER A 904 32.78 -18.10 -16.07
N LEU A 905 33.65 -19.00 -16.53
CA LEU A 905 34.58 -19.73 -15.68
C LEU A 905 35.79 -18.87 -15.28
N ALA A 906 36.31 -18.06 -16.20
CA ALA A 906 37.30 -17.03 -15.95
C ALA A 906 36.76 -16.00 -14.95
N VAL A 907 35.50 -15.58 -15.08
CA VAL A 907 34.85 -14.69 -14.09
C VAL A 907 34.84 -15.34 -12.70
N ALA A 908 34.44 -16.61 -12.60
CA ALA A 908 34.42 -17.34 -11.32
C ALA A 908 35.84 -17.50 -10.72
N ARG A 909 36.85 -17.81 -11.55
CA ARG A 909 38.26 -17.87 -11.14
C ARG A 909 38.76 -16.53 -10.63
N LEU A 910 38.40 -15.41 -11.28
CA LEU A 910 38.75 -14.06 -10.82
C LEU A 910 38.12 -13.76 -9.46
N CYS A 911 36.83 -14.06 -9.29
CA CYS A 911 36.14 -13.93 -8.00
C CYS A 911 36.84 -14.74 -6.90
N LYS A 912 37.25 -15.98 -7.18
CA LYS A 912 38.00 -16.84 -6.24
C LYS A 912 39.34 -16.23 -5.83
N VAL A 913 40.15 -15.80 -6.81
CA VAL A 913 41.47 -15.20 -6.57
C VAL A 913 41.40 -13.98 -5.64
N TYR A 914 40.33 -13.18 -5.76
CA TYR A 914 40.12 -12.03 -4.89
C TYR A 914 39.45 -12.38 -3.56
N HIS A 915 38.61 -13.41 -3.52
CA HIS A 915 38.07 -13.95 -2.28
C HIS A 915 39.18 -14.50 -1.37
N GLU A 916 40.17 -15.22 -1.93
CA GLU A 916 41.38 -15.68 -1.22
C GLU A 916 42.27 -14.53 -0.72
N ARG A 917 42.02 -13.31 -1.16
CA ARG A 917 42.70 -12.07 -0.72
C ARG A 917 41.82 -11.20 0.19
N ASP A 918 40.75 -11.77 0.76
CA ASP A 918 39.76 -11.09 1.61
C ASP A 918 39.04 -9.91 0.92
N ILE A 919 38.89 -9.97 -0.41
CA ILE A 919 38.15 -8.98 -1.20
C ILE A 919 36.90 -9.66 -1.79
N PRO A 920 35.69 -9.41 -1.25
CA PRO A 920 34.45 -9.97 -1.80
C PRO A 920 34.16 -9.40 -3.19
N LEU A 921 34.51 -10.17 -4.22
CA LEU A 921 34.23 -9.86 -5.62
C LEU A 921 33.15 -10.81 -6.14
N ASN A 922 31.98 -10.27 -6.50
CA ASN A 922 30.90 -11.06 -7.09
C ASN A 922 30.97 -11.05 -8.64
N PRO A 923 30.39 -12.05 -9.32
CA PRO A 923 30.41 -12.11 -10.78
C PRO A 923 29.77 -10.89 -11.46
N SER A 924 28.71 -10.33 -10.90
CA SER A 924 28.02 -9.16 -11.48
C SER A 924 28.90 -7.91 -11.52
N THR A 925 29.75 -7.70 -10.51
CA THR A 925 30.79 -6.65 -10.53
C THR A 925 31.81 -6.90 -11.63
N VAL A 926 32.21 -8.13 -11.90
CA VAL A 926 33.16 -8.41 -13.00
C VAL A 926 32.52 -8.16 -14.38
N TYR A 927 31.24 -8.46 -14.52
CA TYR A 927 30.51 -8.28 -15.77
C TYR A 927 30.16 -6.81 -16.10
N ASN A 928 29.90 -6.00 -15.09
CA ASN A 928 29.36 -4.65 -15.26
C ASN A 928 30.43 -3.55 -15.35
N TYR A 929 31.70 -3.89 -15.10
CA TYR A 929 32.79 -2.91 -15.00
C TYR A 929 33.85 -3.14 -16.10
N GLN A 930 34.40 -2.04 -16.61
CA GLN A 930 35.61 -2.05 -17.44
C GLN A 930 36.84 -2.32 -16.57
N LEU A 931 37.92 -2.80 -17.17
CA LEU A 931 39.11 -3.29 -16.48
C LEU A 931 39.75 -2.21 -15.58
N ASN A 932 39.78 -0.94 -15.98
CA ASN A 932 40.32 0.15 -15.16
C ASN A 932 39.50 0.39 -13.88
N HIS A 933 38.18 0.30 -13.97
CA HIS A 933 37.29 0.46 -12.82
C HIS A 933 37.33 -0.77 -11.91
N LEU A 934 37.40 -1.96 -12.50
CA LEU A 934 37.57 -3.22 -11.77
C LEU A 934 38.89 -3.22 -11.00
N GLU A 935 39.97 -2.76 -11.62
CA GLU A 935 41.26 -2.53 -10.99
C GLU A 935 41.18 -1.55 -9.82
N GLU A 936 40.53 -0.40 -10.00
CA GLU A 936 40.42 0.62 -8.95
C GLU A 936 39.65 0.13 -7.71
N ILE A 937 38.53 -0.58 -7.92
CA ILE A 937 37.73 -1.20 -6.86
C ILE A 937 38.57 -2.20 -6.06
N LEU A 938 39.34 -3.02 -6.78
CA LEU A 938 40.13 -4.10 -6.20
C LEU A 938 41.42 -3.60 -5.52
N LEU A 939 42.06 -2.55 -6.05
CA LEU A 939 43.28 -1.95 -5.49
C LEU A 939 43.01 -1.04 -4.29
N LYS A 940 41.94 -0.23 -4.32
CA LYS A 940 41.63 0.71 -3.23
C LYS A 940 40.96 0.04 -2.02
N LYS A 941 40.66 -1.28 -2.09
CA LYS A 941 39.78 -1.99 -1.14
C LYS A 941 38.47 -1.25 -0.86
N ARG A 942 38.08 -0.33 -1.74
CA ARG A 942 36.85 0.44 -1.65
C ARG A 942 35.77 -0.37 -2.33
N ILE A 943 35.25 -1.33 -1.60
CA ILE A 943 33.92 -1.86 -1.91
C ILE A 943 32.96 -0.70 -1.62
N ILE A 944 32.54 0.02 -2.67
CA ILE A 944 31.48 1.05 -2.57
C ILE A 944 30.13 0.39 -2.25
N TYR A 945 30.03 -0.93 -2.41
CA TYR A 945 28.79 -1.67 -2.21
C TYR A 945 28.87 -2.50 -0.94
N ASN A 946 28.61 -1.86 0.20
CA ASN A 946 27.91 -2.60 1.25
C ASN A 946 26.67 -3.19 0.58
N GLU A 947 26.61 -4.50 0.58
CA GLU A 947 25.57 -5.31 -0.03
C GLU A 947 24.21 -4.61 0.08
N ILE A 948 23.58 -4.32 -1.06
CA ILE A 948 22.12 -4.22 -1.07
C ILE A 948 21.65 -5.66 -0.79
N ILE A 949 21.63 -6.03 0.48
CA ILE A 949 21.06 -7.29 0.95
C ILE A 949 19.56 -7.13 0.76
N ILE A 950 19.06 -7.55 -0.39
CA ILE A 950 17.68 -7.98 -0.46
C ILE A 950 17.64 -9.29 0.34
N ASP A 951 16.97 -9.23 1.49
CA ASP A 951 16.77 -10.34 2.40
C ASP A 951 15.91 -11.42 1.70
N ILE A 952 16.56 -12.29 0.93
CA ILE A 952 15.94 -13.49 0.41
C ILE A 952 15.98 -14.50 1.55
N ASP A 953 14.80 -14.84 2.06
CA ASP A 953 14.66 -15.92 3.03
C ASP A 953 14.96 -17.26 2.34
N TRP A 954 16.24 -17.61 2.27
CA TRP A 954 16.69 -18.87 1.70
C TRP A 954 16.05 -20.07 2.39
N LYS A 955 15.74 -19.96 3.70
CA LYS A 955 15.04 -21.02 4.46
C LYS A 955 13.65 -21.28 3.94
N LYS A 956 12.95 -20.26 3.47
CA LYS A 956 11.66 -20.42 2.78
C LYS A 956 11.83 -20.90 1.35
N GLU A 957 12.85 -20.41 0.63
CA GLU A 957 13.06 -20.76 -0.78
C GLU A 957 13.46 -22.22 -1.02
N TYR A 958 14.23 -22.86 -0.13
CA TYR A 958 14.59 -24.28 -0.30
C TYR A 958 13.52 -25.28 0.20
N GLN A 959 12.38 -24.82 0.73
CA GLN A 959 11.31 -25.71 1.18
C GLN A 959 10.48 -26.22 0.02
N ILE A 960 10.32 -27.55 -0.05
CA ILE A 960 9.37 -28.18 -0.98
C ILE A 960 7.94 -27.78 -0.56
N PRO A 961 7.12 -27.22 -1.47
CA PRO A 961 5.74 -26.86 -1.15
C PRO A 961 4.88 -28.07 -0.75
N ASP A 962 3.93 -27.88 0.16
CA ASP A 962 3.09 -28.96 0.67
C ASP A 962 2.24 -29.63 -0.42
N ARG A 963 1.90 -28.90 -1.49
CA ARG A 963 1.24 -29.47 -2.67
C ARG A 963 2.03 -30.61 -3.32
N ILE A 964 3.38 -30.57 -3.25
CA ILE A 964 4.25 -31.65 -3.74
C ILE A 964 4.44 -32.70 -2.65
N LYS A 965 4.67 -32.30 -1.38
CA LYS A 965 4.83 -33.25 -0.26
C LYS A 965 3.64 -34.20 -0.13
N ASN A 966 2.42 -33.68 -0.27
CA ASN A 966 1.18 -34.46 -0.16
C ASN A 966 0.98 -35.46 -1.30
N LEU A 967 1.68 -35.28 -2.43
CA LEU A 967 1.65 -36.19 -3.57
C LEU A 967 2.66 -37.35 -3.42
N ILE A 968 3.61 -37.26 -2.47
CA ILE A 968 4.62 -38.31 -2.23
C ILE A 968 3.93 -39.52 -1.57
N ARG A 969 3.42 -40.45 -2.37
CA ARG A 969 2.95 -41.77 -1.93
C ARG A 969 3.89 -42.86 -2.47
N LYS A 970 4.16 -43.89 -1.65
CA LYS A 970 4.83 -45.12 -2.11
C LYS A 970 3.89 -45.85 -3.08
N SER A 971 4.11 -45.68 -4.38
CA SER A 971 3.40 -46.39 -5.44
C SER A 971 4.33 -47.44 -6.07
N SER A 972 3.97 -48.71 -5.94
CA SER A 972 4.49 -49.80 -6.78
C SER A 972 3.58 -49.93 -8.00
N ASN A 973 3.97 -49.32 -9.12
CA ASN A 973 3.27 -49.45 -10.40
C ASN A 973 4.28 -49.54 -11.55
N PRO A 974 3.87 -50.04 -12.73
CA PRO A 974 4.73 -50.75 -13.68
C PRO A 974 5.83 -49.89 -14.31
N ARG A 975 6.90 -50.54 -14.79
CA ARG A 975 8.05 -49.90 -15.46
C ARG A 975 7.60 -49.17 -16.73
N LYS A 976 7.41 -47.85 -16.64
CA LYS A 976 7.33 -46.94 -17.79
C LYS A 976 8.73 -46.74 -18.36
N THR A 977 8.86 -46.77 -19.69
CA THR A 977 10.17 -46.71 -20.38
C THR A 977 10.43 -45.40 -21.11
N ASN A 978 9.40 -44.58 -21.37
CA ASN A 978 9.56 -43.32 -22.11
C ASN A 978 10.22 -42.22 -21.27
N ILE A 979 10.90 -41.32 -21.97
CA ILE A 979 11.77 -40.31 -21.36
C ILE A 979 11.26 -38.91 -21.72
N LEU A 980 11.15 -38.02 -20.74
CA LEU A 980 10.91 -36.59 -20.96
C LEU A 980 12.22 -35.83 -20.80
N VAL A 981 12.57 -34.98 -21.77
CA VAL A 981 13.74 -34.10 -21.71
C VAL A 981 13.25 -32.65 -21.73
N THR A 982 13.75 -31.83 -20.80
CA THR A 982 13.56 -30.37 -20.81
C THR A 982 14.86 -29.68 -21.20
N GLY A 983 14.79 -28.47 -21.76
CA GLY A 983 16.00 -27.77 -22.23
C GLY A 983 16.63 -28.40 -23.48
N CYS A 984 15.79 -29.00 -24.34
CA CYS A 984 16.21 -29.76 -25.52
C CYS A 984 16.98 -28.94 -26.56
N THR A 985 16.64 -27.67 -26.70
CA THR A 985 17.28 -26.70 -27.62
C THR A 985 18.29 -25.81 -26.88
N GLY A 986 18.80 -26.26 -25.73
CA GLY A 986 19.84 -25.57 -24.96
C GLY A 986 21.22 -26.11 -25.29
N PHE A 987 22.28 -25.53 -24.72
CA PHE A 987 23.66 -25.93 -24.99
C PHE A 987 23.93 -27.44 -24.83
N LEU A 988 23.48 -28.05 -23.73
CA LEU A 988 23.66 -29.48 -23.44
C LEU A 988 22.55 -30.37 -24.01
N GLY A 989 21.41 -29.79 -24.41
CA GLY A 989 20.20 -30.52 -24.81
C GLY A 989 20.43 -31.51 -25.96
N PRO A 990 21.00 -31.09 -27.10
CA PRO A 990 21.27 -31.97 -28.24
C PRO A 990 22.23 -33.11 -27.92
N LEU A 991 23.26 -32.86 -27.11
CA LEU A 991 24.23 -33.87 -26.67
C LEU A 991 23.54 -34.91 -25.77
N LEU A 992 22.71 -34.46 -24.84
CA LEU A 992 21.96 -35.34 -23.94
C LEU A 992 20.97 -36.22 -24.72
N ILE A 993 20.24 -35.64 -25.68
CA ILE A 993 19.32 -36.38 -26.55
C ILE A 993 20.08 -37.39 -27.40
N SER A 994 21.24 -37.03 -27.95
CA SER A 994 22.12 -37.97 -28.69
C SER A 994 22.52 -39.17 -27.85
N GLU A 995 22.98 -38.91 -26.63
CA GLU A 995 23.43 -39.96 -25.71
C GLU A 995 22.29 -40.88 -25.30
N ILE A 996 21.12 -40.31 -24.97
CA ILE A 996 19.91 -41.07 -24.63
C ILE A 996 19.46 -41.92 -25.83
N PHE A 997 19.42 -41.33 -27.03
CA PHE A 997 18.99 -42.01 -28.25
C PHE A 997 19.87 -43.21 -28.59
N ASN A 998 21.20 -43.07 -28.43
CA ASN A 998 22.19 -44.11 -28.71
C ASN A 998 22.24 -45.21 -27.63
N LYS A 999 21.90 -44.89 -26.37
CA LYS A 999 21.95 -45.84 -25.24
C LYS A 999 20.63 -46.55 -24.93
N THR A 1000 19.55 -46.20 -25.63
CA THR A 1000 18.22 -46.80 -25.42
C THR A 1000 17.72 -47.52 -26.67
N ASP A 1001 17.00 -48.62 -26.50
CA ASP A 1001 16.44 -49.39 -27.60
C ASP A 1001 15.24 -48.70 -28.28
N SER A 1002 14.85 -49.22 -29.45
CA SER A 1002 13.79 -48.63 -30.29
C SER A 1002 12.39 -48.57 -29.67
N SER A 1003 12.16 -49.24 -28.53
CA SER A 1003 10.88 -49.16 -27.81
C SER A 1003 10.73 -47.91 -26.94
N VAL A 1004 11.83 -47.18 -26.70
CA VAL A 1004 11.84 -45.94 -25.90
C VAL A 1004 11.56 -44.73 -26.79
N VAL A 1005 10.52 -43.97 -26.43
CA VAL A 1005 10.20 -42.66 -27.03
C VAL A 1005 10.74 -41.53 -26.16
N ILE A 1006 11.44 -40.59 -26.80
CA ILE A 1006 12.01 -39.38 -26.20
C ILE A 1006 11.07 -38.21 -26.47
N TYR A 1007 10.43 -37.71 -25.42
CA TYR A 1007 9.60 -36.53 -25.44
C TYR A 1007 10.43 -35.28 -25.16
N CYS A 1008 10.46 -34.35 -26.10
CA CYS A 1008 11.24 -33.12 -26.02
C CYS A 1008 10.32 -31.94 -25.75
N LEU A 1009 10.36 -31.40 -24.52
CA LEU A 1009 9.61 -30.20 -24.15
C LEU A 1009 10.34 -28.95 -24.65
N ILE A 1010 9.69 -28.18 -25.52
CA ILE A 1010 10.29 -27.03 -26.22
C ILE A 1010 9.32 -25.85 -26.19
N ARG A 1011 9.81 -24.68 -25.78
CA ARG A 1011 9.07 -23.42 -25.91
C ARG A 1011 9.03 -23.02 -27.39
N ALA A 1012 7.88 -23.11 -28.04
CA ALA A 1012 7.69 -22.74 -29.44
C ALA A 1012 6.24 -22.27 -29.67
N ASN A 1013 5.96 -21.73 -30.86
CA ASN A 1013 4.61 -21.28 -31.22
C ASN A 1013 3.68 -22.47 -31.54
N ASP A 1014 4.24 -23.49 -32.18
CA ASP A 1014 3.56 -24.72 -32.58
C ASP A 1014 4.56 -25.89 -32.68
N ILE A 1015 4.04 -27.10 -32.91
CA ILE A 1015 4.85 -28.33 -32.96
C ILE A 1015 5.84 -28.30 -34.13
N LYS A 1016 5.48 -27.67 -35.25
CA LYS A 1016 6.35 -27.58 -36.44
C LYS A 1016 7.56 -26.69 -36.15
N HIS A 1017 7.35 -25.55 -35.51
CA HIS A 1017 8.40 -24.67 -35.03
C HIS A 1017 9.28 -25.35 -33.97
N ALA A 1018 8.68 -26.13 -33.05
CA ALA A 1018 9.45 -26.91 -32.08
C ALA A 1018 10.38 -27.94 -32.76
N GLN A 1019 9.87 -28.67 -33.75
CA GLN A 1019 10.64 -29.66 -34.50
C GLN A 1019 11.78 -29.01 -35.30
N GLN A 1020 11.51 -27.90 -35.98
CA GLN A 1020 12.54 -27.16 -36.73
C GLN A 1020 13.68 -26.68 -35.83
N ARG A 1021 13.36 -26.15 -34.64
CA ARG A 1021 14.37 -25.71 -33.68
C ARG A 1021 15.21 -26.86 -33.16
N LEU A 1022 14.56 -27.98 -32.81
CA LEU A 1022 15.28 -29.16 -32.34
C LEU A 1022 16.18 -29.74 -33.43
N GLU A 1023 15.68 -29.84 -34.67
CA GLU A 1023 16.45 -30.34 -35.81
C GLU A 1023 17.71 -29.50 -36.06
N GLN A 1024 17.58 -28.17 -36.04
CA GLN A 1024 18.71 -27.26 -36.20
C GLN A 1024 19.78 -27.46 -35.13
N ASP A 1025 19.39 -27.72 -33.88
CA ASP A 1025 20.33 -27.92 -32.79
C ASP A 1025 20.92 -29.33 -32.75
N LEU A 1026 20.16 -30.36 -33.15
CA LEU A 1026 20.67 -31.73 -33.32
C LEU A 1026 21.65 -31.84 -34.50
N GLN A 1027 21.43 -31.11 -35.60
CA GLN A 1027 22.35 -31.08 -36.75
C GLN A 1027 23.72 -30.47 -36.41
N LYS A 1028 23.78 -29.56 -35.43
CA LYS A 1028 25.05 -29.01 -34.92
C LYS A 1028 25.84 -30.02 -34.07
N CYS A 1029 25.22 -31.14 -33.71
CA CYS A 1029 25.85 -32.19 -32.92
C CYS A 1029 26.42 -33.26 -33.86
N GLU A 1030 27.75 -33.34 -33.96
CA GLU A 1030 28.46 -34.33 -34.80
C GLU A 1030 28.24 -35.80 -34.38
N ARG A 1031 27.47 -36.06 -33.31
CA ARG A 1031 27.17 -37.38 -32.76
C ARG A 1031 25.91 -38.04 -33.33
N PHE A 1032 25.21 -37.39 -34.26
CA PHE A 1032 24.07 -37.96 -34.99
C PHE A 1032 24.44 -38.29 -36.44
N SER A 1033 24.32 -39.56 -36.84
CA SER A 1033 24.48 -40.00 -38.23
C SER A 1033 23.17 -39.92 -39.03
N SER A 1034 22.02 -40.21 -38.39
CA SER A 1034 20.67 -40.02 -38.94
C SER A 1034 19.64 -40.00 -37.79
N ILE A 1035 18.68 -39.08 -37.81
CA ILE A 1035 17.67 -38.92 -36.74
C ILE A 1035 16.42 -39.74 -37.07
N ASP A 1036 16.07 -40.70 -36.22
CA ASP A 1036 14.78 -41.40 -36.30
C ASP A 1036 13.69 -40.60 -35.57
N TRP A 1037 12.95 -39.80 -36.35
CA TRP A 1037 11.83 -39.00 -35.85
C TRP A 1037 10.65 -39.83 -35.32
N THR A 1038 10.62 -41.15 -35.54
CA THR A 1038 9.60 -42.01 -34.91
C THR A 1038 9.84 -42.20 -33.41
N ARG A 1039 11.08 -41.99 -32.95
CA ARG A 1039 11.48 -42.09 -31.54
C ARG A 1039 11.57 -40.75 -30.81
N ILE A 1040 11.45 -39.62 -31.51
CA ILE A 1040 11.54 -38.28 -30.91
C ILE A 1040 10.21 -37.54 -31.11
N ARG A 1041 9.56 -37.16 -30.02
CA ARG A 1041 8.29 -36.41 -30.04
C ARG A 1041 8.48 -35.02 -29.45
N CYS A 1042 8.34 -33.98 -30.28
CA CYS A 1042 8.36 -32.60 -29.82
C CYS A 1042 7.03 -32.22 -29.16
N ILE A 1043 7.11 -31.63 -27.96
CA ILE A 1043 5.97 -31.08 -27.24
C ILE A 1043 6.19 -29.58 -27.06
N VAL A 1044 5.17 -28.78 -27.39
CA VAL A 1044 5.17 -27.34 -27.10
C VAL A 1044 4.79 -27.13 -25.65
N GLY A 1045 5.71 -26.59 -24.86
CA GLY A 1045 5.45 -26.28 -23.46
C GLY A 1045 6.55 -25.46 -22.81
N ASP A 1046 6.27 -24.99 -21.59
CA ASP A 1046 7.15 -24.13 -20.82
C ASP A 1046 7.24 -24.64 -19.38
N VAL A 1047 8.45 -24.96 -18.93
CA VAL A 1047 8.69 -25.42 -17.57
C VAL A 1047 8.25 -24.36 -16.54
N SER A 1048 8.34 -23.07 -16.85
CA SER A 1048 7.98 -22.00 -15.90
C SER A 1048 6.48 -21.93 -15.59
N LYS A 1049 5.65 -22.50 -16.47
CA LYS A 1049 4.19 -22.49 -16.35
C LYS A 1049 3.68 -23.71 -15.60
N GLU A 1050 2.55 -23.55 -14.92
CA GLU A 1050 1.82 -24.68 -14.33
C GLU A 1050 1.52 -25.74 -15.39
N ASN A 1051 1.53 -27.00 -14.97
CA ASN A 1051 1.40 -28.16 -15.86
C ASN A 1051 2.35 -28.13 -17.08
N LEU A 1052 3.54 -27.53 -16.95
CA LEU A 1052 4.52 -27.38 -18.03
C LEU A 1052 3.96 -26.60 -19.25
N GLY A 1053 2.92 -25.79 -19.05
CA GLY A 1053 2.23 -25.06 -20.12
C GLY A 1053 1.36 -25.94 -21.03
N LEU A 1054 1.07 -27.17 -20.63
CA LEU A 1054 0.24 -28.13 -21.35
C LEU A 1054 -1.23 -28.03 -20.93
N THR A 1055 -2.14 -28.47 -21.80
CA THR A 1055 -3.55 -28.67 -21.41
C THR A 1055 -3.64 -29.79 -20.36
N GLN A 1056 -4.64 -29.71 -19.48
CA GLN A 1056 -4.79 -30.68 -18.38
C GLN A 1056 -4.91 -32.12 -18.90
N ASP A 1057 -5.65 -32.34 -19.99
CA ASP A 1057 -5.84 -33.66 -20.59
C ASP A 1057 -4.53 -34.23 -21.14
N PHE A 1058 -3.77 -33.42 -21.87
CA PHE A 1058 -2.50 -33.85 -22.45
C PHE A 1058 -1.43 -34.05 -21.37
N TYR A 1059 -1.42 -33.21 -20.34
CA TYR A 1059 -0.57 -33.38 -19.17
C TYR A 1059 -0.85 -34.72 -18.47
N ASN A 1060 -2.12 -35.03 -18.20
CA ASN A 1060 -2.53 -36.28 -17.56
C ASN A 1060 -2.13 -37.50 -18.41
N ASP A 1061 -2.36 -37.46 -19.72
CA ASP A 1061 -1.91 -38.53 -20.63
C ASP A 1061 -0.39 -38.74 -20.57
N LEU A 1062 0.38 -37.65 -20.63
CA LEU A 1062 1.83 -37.71 -20.56
C LEU A 1062 2.33 -38.29 -19.23
N THR A 1063 1.67 -38.00 -18.10
CA THR A 1063 2.05 -38.58 -16.80
C THR A 1063 1.90 -40.11 -16.77
N GLN A 1064 1.03 -40.69 -17.60
CA GLN A 1064 0.86 -42.14 -17.68
C GLN A 1064 1.96 -42.82 -18.50
N GLN A 1065 2.67 -42.07 -19.35
CA GLN A 1065 3.63 -42.62 -20.30
C GLN A 1065 5.10 -42.45 -19.87
N ILE A 1066 5.43 -41.36 -19.17
CA ILE A 1066 6.81 -41.01 -18.82
C ILE A 1066 7.29 -41.78 -17.56
N GLY A 1067 8.45 -42.43 -17.66
CA GLY A 1067 9.11 -43.13 -16.54
C GLY A 1067 10.42 -42.48 -16.07
N LEU A 1068 11.03 -41.64 -16.90
CA LEU A 1068 12.29 -40.95 -16.59
C LEU A 1068 12.24 -39.52 -17.14
N ILE A 1069 12.72 -38.57 -16.37
CA ILE A 1069 12.76 -37.15 -16.72
C ILE A 1069 14.20 -36.67 -16.62
N TYR A 1070 14.74 -36.12 -17.69
CA TYR A 1070 15.97 -35.34 -17.68
C TYR A 1070 15.61 -33.86 -17.68
N HIS A 1071 15.78 -33.20 -16.53
CA HIS A 1071 15.55 -31.78 -16.40
C HIS A 1071 16.84 -31.00 -16.61
N ASN A 1072 17.00 -30.43 -17.80
CA ASN A 1072 18.14 -29.61 -18.21
C ASN A 1072 17.75 -28.16 -18.55
N ALA A 1073 16.46 -27.81 -18.43
CA ALA A 1073 16.00 -26.44 -18.65
C ALA A 1073 16.49 -25.50 -17.55
N SER A 1074 17.37 -24.56 -17.91
CA SER A 1074 17.83 -23.51 -17.00
C SER A 1074 18.21 -22.25 -17.78
N ILE A 1075 18.01 -21.08 -17.18
CA ILE A 1075 18.64 -19.84 -17.59
C ILE A 1075 19.97 -19.73 -16.85
N VAL A 1076 21.07 -19.85 -17.59
CA VAL A 1076 22.43 -19.77 -17.06
C VAL A 1076 23.00 -18.37 -17.34
N ASN A 1077 22.43 -17.35 -16.69
CA ASN A 1077 22.93 -15.98 -16.76
C ASN A 1077 23.27 -15.46 -15.36
N LEU A 1078 24.58 -15.36 -15.08
CA LEU A 1078 25.13 -14.94 -13.80
C LEU A 1078 25.01 -13.42 -13.51
N GLN A 1079 24.58 -12.62 -14.49
CA GLN A 1079 24.36 -11.18 -14.34
C GLN A 1079 22.95 -10.85 -13.82
N VAL A 1080 22.06 -11.83 -13.84
CA VAL A 1080 20.62 -11.62 -13.61
C VAL A 1080 20.27 -11.97 -12.16
N PRO A 1081 19.54 -11.11 -11.41
CA PRO A 1081 19.17 -11.38 -10.03
C PRO A 1081 18.32 -12.65 -9.87
N TYR A 1082 18.41 -13.30 -8.70
CA TYR A 1082 17.62 -14.49 -8.35
C TYR A 1082 16.14 -14.37 -8.70
N LYS A 1083 15.52 -13.21 -8.44
CA LYS A 1083 14.09 -12.97 -8.70
C LYS A 1083 13.68 -13.20 -10.16
N VAL A 1084 14.55 -12.88 -11.12
CA VAL A 1084 14.29 -13.09 -12.55
C VAL A 1084 14.59 -14.54 -12.94
N LEU A 1085 15.64 -15.14 -12.38
CA LEU A 1085 15.98 -16.55 -12.60
C LEU A 1085 14.94 -17.52 -12.00
N LYS A 1086 14.26 -17.09 -10.92
CA LYS A 1086 13.34 -17.91 -10.12
C LYS A 1086 12.26 -18.58 -10.95
N GLU A 1087 11.71 -17.88 -11.94
CA GLU A 1087 10.60 -18.39 -12.74
C GLU A 1087 10.98 -19.66 -13.51
N SER A 1088 12.10 -19.63 -14.23
CA SER A 1088 12.56 -20.79 -15.00
C SER A 1088 13.30 -21.81 -14.14
N ASN A 1089 14.18 -21.37 -13.24
CA ASN A 1089 15.11 -22.26 -12.56
C ASN A 1089 14.53 -22.87 -11.27
N VAL A 1090 13.61 -22.18 -10.58
CA VAL A 1090 13.03 -22.65 -9.31
C VAL A 1090 11.62 -23.17 -9.55
N PHE A 1091 10.71 -22.33 -10.06
CA PHE A 1091 9.35 -22.78 -10.36
C PHE A 1091 9.34 -23.84 -11.47
N GLY A 1092 10.19 -23.71 -12.48
CA GLY A 1092 10.35 -24.75 -13.50
C GLY A 1092 10.80 -26.10 -12.94
N THR A 1093 11.73 -26.09 -11.99
CA THR A 1093 12.17 -27.31 -11.29
C THR A 1093 11.05 -27.89 -10.43
N LEU A 1094 10.31 -27.06 -9.70
CA LEU A 1094 9.14 -27.49 -8.91
C LEU A 1094 8.04 -28.10 -9.78
N ASN A 1095 7.75 -27.52 -10.94
CA ASN A 1095 6.76 -28.05 -11.88
C ASN A 1095 7.21 -29.41 -12.45
N CYS A 1096 8.51 -29.60 -12.69
CA CYS A 1096 9.07 -30.88 -13.12
C CYS A 1096 9.07 -31.92 -12.00
N LEU A 1097 9.33 -31.52 -10.74
CA LEU A 1097 9.18 -32.37 -9.56
C LEU A 1097 7.74 -32.82 -9.38
N GLU A 1098 6.78 -31.90 -9.51
CA GLU A 1098 5.36 -32.23 -9.42
C GLU A 1098 4.94 -33.21 -10.53
N PHE A 1099 5.39 -32.98 -11.77
CA PHE A 1099 5.19 -33.92 -12.87
C PHE A 1099 5.82 -35.29 -12.58
N ALA A 1100 7.03 -35.33 -12.02
CA ALA A 1100 7.70 -36.58 -11.66
C ALA A 1100 6.92 -37.37 -10.62
N VAL A 1101 6.40 -36.71 -9.58
CA VAL A 1101 5.61 -37.35 -8.53
C VAL A 1101 4.29 -37.88 -9.10
N LYS A 1102 3.56 -37.08 -9.91
CA LYS A 1102 2.33 -37.53 -10.56
C LYS A 1102 2.55 -38.68 -11.53
N SER A 1103 3.70 -38.69 -12.22
CA SER A 1103 4.08 -39.73 -13.18
C SER A 1103 4.68 -40.97 -12.52
N ASN A 1104 5.04 -40.92 -11.23
CA ASN A 1104 5.93 -41.88 -10.58
C ASN A 1104 7.23 -42.11 -11.38
N ALA A 1105 7.76 -41.04 -11.98
CA ALA A 1105 8.95 -41.06 -12.83
C ALA A 1105 10.19 -40.68 -12.03
N ARG A 1106 11.34 -41.26 -12.39
CA ARG A 1106 12.63 -40.81 -11.85
C ARG A 1106 12.98 -39.45 -12.46
N LEU A 1107 13.37 -38.48 -11.63
CA LEU A 1107 13.88 -37.19 -12.08
C LEU A 1107 15.41 -37.18 -11.99
N ILE A 1108 16.07 -36.86 -13.10
CA ILE A 1108 17.49 -36.54 -13.18
C ILE A 1108 17.57 -35.04 -13.41
N TYR A 1109 18.12 -34.32 -12.43
CA TYR A 1109 18.37 -32.89 -12.54
C TYR A 1109 19.78 -32.65 -13.07
N THR A 1110 19.91 -31.83 -14.11
CA THR A 1110 21.19 -31.51 -14.73
C THR A 1110 21.55 -30.06 -14.41
N SER A 1111 22.73 -29.85 -13.83
CA SER A 1111 23.23 -28.51 -13.49
C SER A 1111 24.63 -28.28 -14.05
N SER A 1112 24.83 -27.15 -14.73
CA SER A 1112 26.16 -26.69 -15.14
C SER A 1112 26.90 -25.96 -14.03
N THR A 1113 26.27 -25.61 -12.90
CA THR A 1113 26.93 -24.94 -11.77
C THR A 1113 27.81 -25.85 -10.92
N ALA A 1114 27.73 -27.19 -11.10
CA ALA A 1114 28.64 -28.11 -10.43
C ALA A 1114 30.12 -27.91 -10.84
N SER A 1115 30.41 -27.20 -11.95
CA SER A 1115 31.78 -26.79 -12.27
C SER A 1115 32.37 -25.75 -11.30
N LEU A 1116 31.56 -25.14 -10.43
CA LEU A 1116 32.04 -24.31 -9.30
C LEU A 1116 32.56 -25.16 -8.13
N SER A 1117 32.33 -26.48 -8.12
CA SER A 1117 32.93 -27.39 -7.14
C SER A 1117 34.38 -27.76 -7.47
N GLY A 1118 35.11 -26.90 -8.19
CA GLY A 1118 36.58 -26.94 -8.34
C GLY A 1118 37.34 -26.69 -7.02
N LEU A 1119 36.74 -27.07 -5.89
CA LEU A 1119 37.28 -27.08 -4.54
C LEU A 1119 37.80 -28.47 -4.13
N ILE A 1120 37.72 -29.48 -5.02
CA ILE A 1120 38.12 -30.86 -4.74
C ILE A 1120 38.83 -31.45 -5.98
N ASP A 1121 39.98 -32.09 -5.79
CA ASP A 1121 40.72 -32.83 -6.83
C ASP A 1121 39.93 -34.08 -7.26
N PHE A 1122 39.48 -34.14 -8.51
CA PHE A 1122 38.78 -35.30 -9.05
C PHE A 1122 39.60 -35.97 -10.16
N LYS A 1123 39.53 -37.30 -10.25
CA LYS A 1123 40.11 -38.08 -11.35
C LYS A 1123 39.10 -38.23 -12.48
N GLU A 1124 39.44 -37.74 -13.66
CA GLU A 1124 38.70 -37.99 -14.91
C GLU A 1124 38.85 -39.45 -15.36
N ASP A 1125 37.80 -40.00 -15.96
CA ASP A 1125 37.86 -41.28 -16.67
C ASP A 1125 38.40 -41.13 -18.11
N SER A 1126 38.55 -42.25 -18.82
CA SER A 1126 39.11 -42.28 -20.18
C SER A 1126 38.26 -41.56 -21.23
N ASN A 1127 37.04 -41.11 -20.88
CA ASN A 1127 36.14 -40.36 -21.74
C ASN A 1127 36.00 -38.89 -21.29
N GLY A 1128 36.81 -38.45 -20.31
CA GLY A 1128 36.78 -37.09 -19.77
C GLY A 1128 35.62 -36.82 -18.79
N TRP A 1129 34.97 -37.86 -18.27
CA TRP A 1129 33.89 -37.71 -17.29
C TRP A 1129 34.42 -37.85 -15.86
N ILE A 1130 33.89 -37.03 -14.97
CA ILE A 1130 34.07 -37.16 -13.52
C ILE A 1130 32.80 -37.79 -12.96
N THR A 1131 32.92 -38.95 -12.31
CA THR A 1131 31.79 -39.62 -11.65
C THR A 1131 31.89 -39.38 -10.15
N LEU A 1132 30.86 -38.78 -9.55
CA LEU A 1132 30.75 -38.54 -8.10
C LEU A 1132 29.69 -39.48 -7.52
N ALA A 1133 29.99 -40.16 -6.41
CA ALA A 1133 28.97 -40.83 -5.62
C ALA A 1133 28.25 -39.81 -4.73
N SER A 1134 27.01 -40.11 -4.31
CA SER A 1134 26.26 -39.28 -3.35
C SER A 1134 27.02 -39.01 -2.06
N ASN A 1135 27.96 -39.89 -1.69
CA ASN A 1135 28.76 -39.80 -0.48
C ASN A 1135 29.97 -38.85 -0.63
N ASP A 1136 30.34 -38.51 -1.87
CA ASP A 1136 31.44 -37.58 -2.20
C ASP A 1136 30.97 -36.12 -2.21
N MET A 1137 29.65 -35.91 -2.25
CA MET A 1137 29.02 -34.59 -2.11
C MET A 1137 28.47 -34.46 -0.68
N ASN A 1138 29.27 -33.93 0.25
CA ASN A 1138 28.72 -33.36 1.49
C ASN A 1138 27.96 -32.06 1.12
N LEU A 1139 26.75 -32.21 0.60
CA LEU A 1139 25.77 -31.16 0.35
C LEU A 1139 24.69 -31.16 1.44
#